data_AF-A0A9P9DTQ4-F1
#
_entry.id   AF-A0A9P9DTQ4-F1
#
_cell.length_a   1.000
_cell.length_b   1.000
_cell.length_c   1.000
_cell.angle_alpha   90.00
_cell.angle_beta   90.00
_cell.angle_gamma   90.00
#
_symmetry.space_group_name_H-M   'P 1'
#
loop_
_entity.id
_entity.type
_entity.pdbx_description
1 polymer ?
#
loop_
_entity_poly.entity_id
_entity_poly.type
_entity_poly.pdbx_seq_one_letter_code
_entity_poly.pdbx_strand_id
1 'polypeptide(L)'
;MKLLLSAAAALLSASVAFGATISTDGTCAGTNGYTCAGSAFGNCCSQYGWCGSSPGHCDSGCNGAFGICPGSNPPSTVRSSTTLQPSSTVRSSTPPASTPTLKVSTDATCGGASKFTCLGSSFGNCCSASGWCGSTAAYCGTGCQSGFGNCGSNAGTSSQPPPSTTKTSTATPSASLTAAQCLNGKNVPYKLASNSEYAELVEPYNLRLPYKPAVVVVPTTNQHIQDAVLCAAQSGLKVQAKSGGHSYANFGNGGKDGSLIVNLESLQNIQLDKATGIVTVGGGVRLGNLADGIFTQNNAALSHGTCPGVGIGGHFTHGGYSHTSRNWGLAMDQIVAADVVLANGTLIKATSSQYPEIFWAIRGAAESFGIVTTFYLKTRAAPASITYFQFSFPTAWNSKTVFTNTFLHLQDVATNASIIDNRVSFGMYLDGWGTYSLSGAFFGSVDEFNTRIRPELLRTLPTPSTPTVKSYSWYDFLVLQSGETTIKVPLQGYDEHENFFAKSITVPEKDGLKAASVNAFYDYVKAGTSVDFYVIINLYGGPGSAINTKTTNDAAYADRDSLWVFQNWGYASSGDAVSFINGLNNAIINAQPQTSFGAYLNYVDASYSAATAHKLYYGDTLYAKLLALKKQVDPASVFWNPQAIGA
;
A
#
# COMPACT_ATOMS: atom_id res chain seq x y z
N MET A 1 0.30 -9.65 -18.89
CA MET A 1 -0.82 -9.22 -19.78
C MET A 1 -0.56 -9.31 -21.29
N LYS A 2 0.63 -9.72 -21.78
CA LYS A 2 0.89 -10.00 -23.21
C LYS A 2 0.48 -11.42 -23.68
N LEU A 3 -0.06 -12.28 -22.80
CA LEU A 3 -0.25 -13.71 -23.08
C LEU A 3 -1.71 -14.22 -23.24
N LEU A 4 -2.72 -13.35 -23.25
CA LEU A 4 -4.12 -13.79 -23.37
C LEU A 4 -4.57 -14.18 -24.80
N LEU A 5 -3.65 -14.31 -25.77
CA LEU A 5 -3.99 -14.78 -27.12
C LEU A 5 -3.56 -16.21 -27.46
N SER A 6 -2.93 -16.96 -26.56
CA SER A 6 -2.43 -18.29 -26.95
C SER A 6 -2.31 -19.26 -25.78
N ALA A 7 -3.39 -19.98 -25.46
CA ALA A 7 -3.36 -21.42 -25.13
C ALA A 7 -4.75 -21.92 -24.70
N ALA A 8 -5.38 -22.72 -25.56
CA ALA A 8 -6.45 -23.63 -25.18
C ALA A 8 -5.99 -25.05 -25.55
N ALA A 9 -5.77 -25.92 -24.57
CA ALA A 9 -5.95 -27.39 -24.66
C ALA A 9 -5.52 -28.10 -23.35
N ALA A 10 -6.28 -29.15 -23.03
CA ALA A 10 -6.02 -30.28 -22.12
C ALA A 10 -6.44 -30.17 -20.63
N LEU A 11 -7.58 -30.83 -20.35
CA LEU A 11 -8.08 -31.33 -19.05
C LEU A 11 -7.35 -32.62 -18.63
N LEU A 12 -7.21 -32.91 -17.32
CA LEU A 12 -7.87 -34.04 -16.61
C LEU A 12 -7.33 -34.32 -15.17
N SER A 13 -8.27 -34.32 -14.21
CA SER A 13 -8.47 -35.20 -13.02
C SER A 13 -7.38 -35.45 -11.95
N ALA A 14 -7.69 -35.11 -10.68
CA ALA A 14 -7.90 -36.06 -9.55
C ALA A 14 -8.08 -35.31 -8.20
N SER A 15 -8.99 -35.79 -7.34
CA SER A 15 -9.36 -35.20 -6.04
C SER A 15 -9.44 -36.28 -4.94
N VAL A 16 -8.81 -36.10 -3.76
CA VAL A 16 -9.07 -36.89 -2.51
C VAL A 16 -8.76 -36.07 -1.23
N ALA A 17 -9.54 -36.31 -0.15
CA ALA A 17 -9.65 -35.64 1.17
C ALA A 17 -8.74 -36.19 2.30
N PHE A 18 -8.66 -35.54 3.50
CA PHE A 18 -8.15 -36.18 4.74
C PHE A 18 -8.71 -35.67 6.08
N GLY A 19 -8.95 -36.64 7.00
CA GLY A 19 -8.85 -36.53 8.46
C GLY A 19 -7.62 -37.31 8.97
N ALA A 20 -7.12 -37.04 10.18
CA ALA A 20 -5.80 -37.46 10.67
C ALA A 20 -5.63 -38.96 10.99
N THR A 21 -4.38 -39.47 10.88
CA THR A 21 -3.98 -40.89 10.99
C THR A 21 -3.43 -41.24 12.40
N ILE A 22 -3.68 -42.45 12.93
CA ILE A 22 -3.19 -42.91 14.25
C ILE A 22 -1.68 -43.20 14.21
N SER A 23 -0.94 -42.78 15.25
CA SER A 23 0.51 -42.95 15.36
C SER A 23 0.92 -44.42 15.45
N THR A 24 1.77 -44.84 14.50
CA THR A 24 2.37 -46.17 14.43
C THR A 24 3.84 -46.20 14.85
N ASP A 25 4.47 -45.05 15.02
CA ASP A 25 5.89 -44.91 15.35
C ASP A 25 6.15 -44.22 16.71
N GLY A 26 5.09 -43.89 17.44
CA GLY A 26 5.16 -43.24 18.74
C GLY A 26 5.30 -41.73 18.66
N THR A 27 5.35 -41.14 17.48
CA THR A 27 5.38 -39.67 17.29
C THR A 27 3.98 -39.11 17.11
N CYS A 28 3.78 -37.86 17.52
CA CYS A 28 2.53 -37.14 17.36
C CYS A 28 2.81 -35.66 17.16
N ALA A 29 1.96 -34.99 16.37
CA ALA A 29 2.24 -33.66 15.85
C ALA A 29 3.53 -33.60 14.99
N GLY A 30 3.44 -32.96 13.83
CA GLY A 30 4.52 -32.93 12.82
C GLY A 30 3.96 -33.03 11.40
N THR A 31 4.82 -33.13 10.38
CA THR A 31 4.48 -33.08 8.95
C THR A 31 3.42 -34.11 8.51
N ASN A 32 3.34 -35.25 9.21
CA ASN A 32 2.38 -36.32 8.92
C ASN A 32 1.08 -36.25 9.76
N GLY A 33 1.01 -35.35 10.75
CA GLY A 33 -0.21 -35.10 11.53
C GLY A 33 -0.72 -36.26 12.38
N TYR A 34 0.15 -37.16 12.85
CA TYR A 34 -0.28 -38.34 13.62
C TYR A 34 -0.93 -38.00 14.96
N THR A 35 -1.94 -38.78 15.33
CA THR A 35 -2.60 -38.73 16.65
C THR A 35 -2.24 -39.93 17.54
N CYS A 36 -2.03 -39.68 18.82
CA CYS A 36 -1.84 -40.68 19.86
C CYS A 36 -3.15 -41.34 20.31
N ALA A 37 -4.31 -40.76 20.01
CA ALA A 37 -5.59 -41.32 20.41
C ALA A 37 -5.80 -42.70 19.76
N GLY A 38 -5.72 -43.77 20.56
CA GLY A 38 -5.80 -45.16 20.11
C GLY A 38 -4.46 -45.80 19.75
N SER A 39 -3.32 -45.13 19.99
CA SER A 39 -1.99 -45.67 19.71
C SER A 39 -1.52 -46.69 20.76
N ALA A 40 -0.70 -47.66 20.34
CA ALA A 40 -0.08 -48.66 21.23
C ALA A 40 0.95 -48.05 22.21
N PHE A 41 1.43 -46.83 21.95
CA PHE A 41 2.41 -46.13 22.77
C PHE A 41 1.77 -45.31 23.91
N GLY A 42 0.45 -45.13 23.88
CA GLY A 42 -0.31 -44.34 24.85
C GLY A 42 -1.11 -43.22 24.19
N ASN A 43 -2.14 -42.74 24.88
CA ASN A 43 -3.16 -41.88 24.27
C ASN A 43 -2.83 -40.38 24.29
N CYS A 44 -1.82 -39.96 25.06
CA CYS A 44 -1.48 -38.56 25.25
C CYS A 44 -0.32 -38.15 24.35
N CYS A 45 -0.42 -36.99 23.72
CA CYS A 45 0.67 -36.41 22.94
C CYS A 45 1.41 -35.38 23.79
N SER A 46 2.67 -35.63 24.12
CA SER A 46 3.46 -34.67 24.90
C SER A 46 3.77 -33.39 24.12
N GLN A 47 4.15 -32.31 24.82
CA GLN A 47 4.63 -31.06 24.20
C GLN A 47 5.84 -31.24 23.28
N TYR A 48 6.54 -32.37 23.39
CA TYR A 48 7.72 -32.71 22.59
C TYR A 48 7.40 -33.61 21.39
N GLY A 49 6.12 -33.90 21.15
CA GLY A 49 5.65 -34.64 19.97
C GLY A 49 5.75 -36.16 20.09
N TRP A 50 5.59 -36.71 21.30
CA TRP A 50 5.66 -38.15 21.57
C TRP A 50 4.42 -38.68 22.26
N CYS A 51 3.98 -39.88 21.86
CA CYS A 51 2.86 -40.61 22.44
C CYS A 51 3.25 -41.32 23.73
N GLY A 52 2.42 -41.18 24.76
CA GLY A 52 2.61 -41.83 26.05
C GLY A 52 1.35 -41.84 26.90
N SER A 53 1.42 -42.56 28.02
CA SER A 53 0.35 -42.61 29.05
C SER A 53 0.81 -42.11 30.42
N SER A 54 2.05 -41.63 30.55
CA SER A 54 2.59 -41.14 31.81
C SER A 54 2.24 -39.66 32.04
N PRO A 55 2.31 -39.16 33.30
CA PRO A 55 2.12 -37.75 33.63
C PRO A 55 2.92 -36.78 32.74
N GLY A 56 4.17 -37.11 32.41
CA GLY A 56 5.02 -36.31 31.52
C GLY A 56 4.50 -36.18 30.07
N HIS A 57 3.57 -37.04 29.66
CA HIS A 57 2.90 -37.00 28.36
C HIS A 57 1.48 -36.44 28.44
N CYS A 58 0.77 -36.68 29.55
CA CYS A 58 -0.66 -36.37 29.69
C CYS A 58 -0.96 -35.04 30.41
N ASP A 59 -0.01 -34.48 31.15
CA ASP A 59 -0.26 -33.32 32.02
C ASP A 59 0.12 -31.99 31.32
N SER A 60 0.84 -31.09 32.01
CA SER A 60 1.15 -29.75 31.49
C SER A 60 1.95 -29.82 30.19
N GLY A 61 1.38 -29.29 29.11
CA GLY A 61 1.96 -29.32 27.77
C GLY A 61 1.42 -30.46 26.89
N CYS A 62 0.52 -31.30 27.37
CA CYS A 62 -0.14 -32.29 26.53
C CYS A 62 -0.93 -31.62 25.39
N ASN A 63 -0.70 -32.07 24.16
CA ASN A 63 -1.29 -31.52 22.95
C ASN A 63 -2.62 -32.22 22.63
N GLY A 64 -3.71 -31.60 23.07
CA GLY A 64 -5.08 -32.11 22.90
C GLY A 64 -5.55 -32.27 21.45
N ALA A 65 -4.86 -31.68 20.46
CA ALA A 65 -5.19 -31.86 19.05
C ALA A 65 -4.68 -33.20 18.50
N PHE A 66 -3.66 -33.79 19.14
CA PHE A 66 -3.01 -35.02 18.71
C PHE A 66 -2.96 -36.08 19.83
N GLY A 67 -3.67 -35.91 20.94
CA GLY A 67 -3.77 -36.88 22.04
C GLY A 67 -4.86 -36.51 23.05
N ILE A 68 -5.15 -37.39 24.00
CA ILE A 68 -6.21 -37.23 25.02
C ILE A 68 -5.59 -36.70 26.32
N CYS A 69 -5.80 -35.42 26.62
CA CYS A 69 -5.19 -34.74 27.78
C CYS A 69 -6.22 -34.49 28.90
N PRO A 70 -6.08 -35.10 30.10
CA PRO A 70 -7.01 -34.89 31.20
C PRO A 70 -6.53 -33.75 32.11
N GLY A 71 -7.05 -32.51 31.96
CA GLY A 71 -6.69 -31.44 32.91
C GLY A 71 -7.17 -30.01 32.69
N SER A 72 -7.91 -29.65 31.64
CA SER A 72 -8.35 -28.26 31.44
C SER A 72 -9.83 -28.04 31.77
N ASN A 73 -10.12 -27.53 32.97
CA ASN A 73 -11.37 -26.81 33.27
C ASN A 73 -11.06 -25.54 34.13
N PRO A 74 -11.92 -24.49 34.07
CA PRO A 74 -11.54 -23.08 34.35
C PRO A 74 -11.86 -22.63 35.80
N PRO A 75 -11.40 -21.43 36.24
CA PRO A 75 -12.20 -20.69 37.22
C PRO A 75 -12.29 -19.16 37.08
N SER A 76 -13.28 -18.65 37.82
CA SER A 76 -13.95 -17.34 37.91
C SER A 76 -13.38 -16.35 38.93
N THR A 77 -13.78 -15.07 38.77
CA THR A 77 -13.93 -13.92 39.70
C THR A 77 -13.65 -14.09 41.21
N VAL A 78 -12.85 -13.19 41.82
CA VAL A 78 -13.09 -12.54 43.15
C VAL A 78 -12.36 -11.16 43.23
N ARG A 79 -13.03 -10.19 43.88
CA ARG A 79 -12.64 -8.82 44.29
C ARG A 79 -11.38 -8.72 45.19
N SER A 80 -10.73 -7.55 45.20
CA SER A 80 -10.36 -6.86 46.46
C SER A 80 -10.01 -5.38 46.29
N SER A 81 -10.31 -4.64 47.36
CA SER A 81 -10.24 -3.19 47.60
C SER A 81 -8.89 -2.71 48.10
N THR A 82 -8.53 -1.44 47.85
CA THR A 82 -7.47 -0.72 48.59
C THR A 82 -7.80 0.76 48.82
N THR A 83 -7.62 1.20 50.06
CA THR A 83 -7.71 2.59 50.55
C THR A 83 -6.34 3.08 51.07
N LEU A 84 -5.99 4.30 50.66
CA LEU A 84 -5.27 5.40 51.35
C LEU A 84 -3.89 5.19 52.04
N GLN A 85 -2.90 5.93 51.48
CA GLN A 85 -1.88 6.87 52.04
C GLN A 85 -1.58 6.91 53.57
N PRO A 86 -0.38 7.39 54.03
CA PRO A 86 0.11 8.78 53.78
C PRO A 86 1.63 9.11 53.75
N SER A 87 1.85 10.31 53.20
CA SER A 87 2.92 11.35 53.21
C SER A 87 4.10 11.37 54.22
N SER A 88 5.26 11.93 53.80
CA SER A 88 5.81 13.21 54.33
C SER A 88 7.11 13.71 53.63
N THR A 89 7.37 15.02 53.79
CA THR A 89 8.21 16.02 53.07
C THR A 89 9.59 16.32 53.67
N VAL A 90 10.56 16.92 52.92
CA VAL A 90 11.42 18.09 53.32
C VAL A 90 12.06 18.85 52.10
N ARG A 91 12.12 20.20 52.23
CA ARG A 91 12.78 21.38 51.54
C ARG A 91 14.27 21.23 51.12
N SER A 92 15.00 22.15 50.44
CA SER A 92 14.85 23.36 49.57
C SER A 92 16.30 23.89 49.29
N SER A 93 16.60 24.54 48.14
CA SER A 93 17.50 25.72 48.00
C SER A 93 17.84 26.08 46.52
N THR A 94 17.98 27.38 46.24
CA THR A 94 18.42 28.03 44.97
C THR A 94 19.78 28.73 45.16
N PRO A 95 20.64 28.83 44.12
CA PRO A 95 21.07 30.15 43.54
C PRO A 95 21.59 30.07 42.07
N PRO A 96 22.24 31.08 41.46
CA PRO A 96 21.86 32.47 41.13
C PRO A 96 21.81 32.74 39.58
N ALA A 97 21.46 33.98 39.19
CA ALA A 97 21.23 34.44 37.82
C ALA A 97 22.42 34.31 36.84
N SER A 98 22.15 33.82 35.62
CA SER A 98 23.08 33.77 34.49
C SER A 98 22.84 34.90 33.49
N THR A 99 23.94 35.47 33.00
CA THR A 99 24.04 36.39 31.85
C THR A 99 23.27 35.83 30.64
N PRO A 100 22.49 36.63 29.88
CA PRO A 100 21.64 36.07 28.84
C PRO A 100 22.48 35.48 27.71
N THR A 101 22.48 34.15 27.60
CA THR A 101 22.88 33.44 26.38
C THR A 101 21.84 33.76 25.31
N LEU A 102 22.27 34.49 24.28
CA LEU A 102 21.45 34.76 23.11
C LEU A 102 21.01 33.43 22.49
N LYS A 103 19.71 33.28 22.21
CA LYS A 103 19.18 32.04 21.62
C LYS A 103 19.57 31.96 20.15
N VAL A 104 19.86 30.77 19.64
CA VAL A 104 20.16 30.58 18.20
C VAL A 104 18.90 30.86 17.39
N SER A 105 19.04 31.65 16.32
CA SER A 105 17.93 32.04 15.45
C SER A 105 17.32 30.83 14.72
N THR A 106 16.01 30.64 14.88
CA THR A 106 15.20 29.63 14.18
C THR A 106 14.36 30.22 13.05
N ASP A 107 14.32 31.54 12.89
CA ASP A 107 13.50 32.27 11.92
C ASP A 107 14.32 33.23 11.02
N ALA A 108 15.65 33.07 11.05
CA ALA A 108 16.64 33.89 10.37
C ALA A 108 16.81 35.33 10.90
N THR A 109 16.08 35.77 11.93
CA THR A 109 16.27 37.09 12.54
C THR A 109 17.38 37.09 13.61
N CYS A 110 18.09 38.20 13.76
CA CYS A 110 19.16 38.36 14.75
C CYS A 110 19.34 39.83 15.18
N GLY A 111 20.04 40.06 16.28
CA GLY A 111 20.33 41.41 16.76
C GLY A 111 19.62 41.77 18.07
N GLY A 112 19.92 42.95 18.61
CA GLY A 112 19.46 43.40 19.93
C GLY A 112 17.94 43.51 20.09
N ALA A 113 17.20 43.72 19.00
CA ALA A 113 15.74 43.75 18.99
C ALA A 113 15.11 42.35 19.10
N SER A 114 15.69 41.35 18.44
CA SER A 114 15.18 39.96 18.44
C SER A 114 15.78 39.08 19.54
N LYS A 115 16.91 39.51 20.14
CA LYS A 115 17.71 38.75 21.12
C LYS A 115 18.16 37.35 20.65
N PHE A 116 18.25 37.16 19.33
CA PHE A 116 18.75 35.94 18.69
C PHE A 116 20.16 36.12 18.11
N THR A 117 20.96 35.07 18.17
CA THR A 117 22.28 34.96 17.52
C THR A 117 22.21 34.06 16.29
N CYS A 118 22.99 34.39 15.27
CA CYS A 118 23.19 33.57 14.07
C CYS A 118 24.25 32.49 14.27
N LEU A 119 25.06 32.56 15.34
CA LEU A 119 26.07 31.55 15.62
C LEU A 119 25.41 30.18 15.85
N GLY A 120 25.65 29.24 14.93
CA GLY A 120 25.04 27.91 14.93
C GLY A 120 23.68 27.82 14.23
N SER A 121 23.22 28.90 13.57
CA SER A 121 21.96 28.90 12.81
C SER A 121 22.12 28.24 11.45
N SER A 122 21.08 27.55 10.98
CA SER A 122 21.01 26.94 9.64
C SER A 122 21.01 27.96 8.50
N PHE A 123 20.71 29.23 8.79
CA PHE A 123 20.68 30.31 7.79
C PHE A 123 22.09 30.89 7.54
N GLY A 124 23.04 30.62 8.43
CA GLY A 124 24.42 31.11 8.37
C GLY A 124 24.84 31.83 9.65
N ASN A 125 26.14 31.94 9.87
CA ASN A 125 26.71 32.36 11.15
C ASN A 125 26.82 33.88 11.33
N CYS A 126 26.57 34.66 10.29
CA CYS A 126 26.77 36.11 10.29
C CYS A 126 25.44 36.84 10.47
N CYS A 127 25.39 37.84 11.35
CA CYS A 127 24.22 38.68 11.56
C CYS A 127 24.41 40.01 10.81
N SER A 128 23.62 40.25 9.76
CA SER A 128 23.75 41.45 8.93
C SER A 128 23.35 42.73 9.68
N ALA A 129 23.71 43.90 9.12
CA ALA A 129 23.29 45.20 9.64
C ALA A 129 21.75 45.33 9.75
N SER A 130 21.03 44.61 8.90
CA SER A 130 19.55 44.61 8.84
C SER A 130 18.90 43.59 9.77
N GLY A 131 19.69 42.86 10.59
CA GLY A 131 19.16 41.91 11.57
C GLY A 131 18.78 40.54 11.01
N TRP A 132 19.51 40.06 10.00
CA TRP A 132 19.26 38.75 9.38
C TRP A 132 20.50 37.84 9.37
N CYS A 133 20.28 36.53 9.52
CA CYS A 133 21.31 35.51 9.48
C CYS A 133 21.67 35.10 8.04
N GLY A 134 22.97 34.97 7.78
CA GLY A 134 23.51 34.55 6.48
C GLY A 134 24.97 34.16 6.54
N SER A 135 25.51 33.66 5.42
CA SER A 135 26.91 33.20 5.30
C SER A 135 27.70 33.91 4.19
N THR A 136 27.11 34.89 3.52
CA THR A 136 27.75 35.59 2.39
C THR A 136 28.24 36.97 2.80
N ALA A 137 29.00 37.64 1.92
CA ALA A 137 29.51 39.00 2.11
C ALA A 137 28.46 40.04 2.50
N ALA A 138 27.23 39.89 2.02
CA ALA A 138 26.13 40.77 2.37
C ALA A 138 25.75 40.68 3.87
N TYR A 139 26.06 39.56 4.52
CA TYR A 139 25.74 39.30 5.93
C TYR A 139 26.97 39.38 6.83
N CYS A 140 28.12 38.92 6.35
CA CYS A 140 29.38 38.88 7.10
C CYS A 140 30.25 40.13 6.91
N GLY A 141 29.91 41.01 5.96
CA GLY A 141 30.70 42.20 5.61
C GLY A 141 30.43 43.41 6.50
N THR A 142 30.60 44.60 5.92
CA THR A 142 30.45 45.89 6.61
C THR A 142 29.07 46.02 7.26
N GLY A 143 29.05 46.36 8.56
CA GLY A 143 27.81 46.50 9.34
C GLY A 143 27.29 45.20 9.96
N CYS A 144 27.98 44.08 9.80
CA CYS A 144 27.67 42.85 10.52
C CYS A 144 27.75 43.07 12.05
N GLN A 145 26.75 42.56 12.76
CA GLN A 145 26.59 42.72 14.21
C GLN A 145 27.34 41.62 14.97
N SER A 146 28.59 41.91 15.37
CA SER A 146 29.50 40.93 16.01
C SER A 146 29.00 40.38 17.36
N GLY A 147 28.06 41.07 18.01
CA GLY A 147 27.38 40.56 19.21
C GLY A 147 26.37 39.44 18.94
N PHE A 148 25.98 39.22 17.66
CA PHE A 148 24.93 38.30 17.25
C PHE A 148 25.34 37.41 16.07
N GLY A 149 26.59 37.45 15.62
CA GLY A 149 27.10 36.64 14.50
C GLY A 149 28.61 36.81 14.27
N ASN A 150 29.19 35.98 13.39
CA ASN A 150 30.60 36.06 13.01
C ASN A 150 30.79 37.07 11.86
N CYS A 151 31.57 38.12 12.08
CA CYS A 151 31.75 39.20 11.09
C CYS A 151 33.17 39.19 10.52
N GLY A 152 33.29 39.31 9.19
CA GLY A 152 34.57 39.45 8.49
C GLY A 152 35.05 38.23 7.68
N SER A 153 34.25 37.17 7.51
CA SER A 153 34.64 35.99 6.73
C SER A 153 33.86 35.88 5.42
N ASN A 154 34.52 36.17 4.28
CA ASN A 154 34.01 35.88 2.93
C ASN A 154 34.69 34.64 2.33
N ALA A 155 33.90 33.80 1.67
CA ALA A 155 34.22 32.47 1.16
C ALA A 155 35.10 32.41 -0.12
N GLY A 156 35.82 31.29 -0.35
CA GLY A 156 36.12 30.76 -1.70
C GLY A 156 37.50 30.15 -2.01
N THR A 157 37.60 28.80 -2.03
CA THR A 157 38.38 27.85 -2.89
C THR A 157 39.89 28.00 -3.26
N SER A 158 40.64 26.88 -3.08
CA SER A 158 41.70 26.25 -3.94
C SER A 158 43.11 26.02 -3.34
N SER A 159 43.51 24.74 -3.20
CA SER A 159 44.76 24.09 -3.66
C SER A 159 45.28 22.97 -2.73
N GLN A 160 45.85 21.91 -3.33
CA GLN A 160 46.22 20.60 -2.76
C GLN A 160 47.70 20.58 -2.19
N PRO A 161 48.27 19.43 -1.74
CA PRO A 161 48.82 19.06 -0.42
C PRO A 161 50.38 19.27 -0.28
N PRO A 162 51.18 18.88 0.77
CA PRO A 162 51.09 17.76 1.76
C PRO A 162 51.69 18.10 3.19
N PRO A 163 52.15 17.17 4.09
CA PRO A 163 51.89 15.74 4.30
C PRO A 163 51.31 15.39 5.71
N SER A 164 50.99 14.12 5.87
CA SER A 164 50.54 13.39 7.06
C SER A 164 51.00 13.93 8.43
N THR A 165 50.05 14.12 9.34
CA THR A 165 50.18 13.63 10.72
C THR A 165 48.82 13.20 11.26
N THR A 166 48.81 12.00 11.81
CA THR A 166 47.75 11.30 12.51
C THR A 166 47.23 12.13 13.69
N LYS A 167 45.89 12.30 13.78
CA LYS A 167 45.13 12.34 15.03
C LYS A 167 43.62 12.28 14.75
N THR A 168 43.09 11.08 14.95
CA THR A 168 41.78 10.75 15.54
C THR A 168 40.70 11.83 15.47
N SER A 169 39.93 11.85 14.39
CA SER A 169 38.58 12.41 14.41
C SER A 169 37.63 11.33 14.92
N THR A 170 36.94 11.58 16.02
CA THR A 170 35.68 10.90 16.33
C THR A 170 34.69 11.23 15.22
N ALA A 171 34.68 10.41 14.16
CA ALA A 171 33.69 10.48 13.10
C ALA A 171 32.32 10.18 13.73
N THR A 172 31.40 11.13 13.68
CA THR A 172 29.98 10.82 13.88
C THR A 172 29.61 9.72 12.88
N PRO A 173 29.08 8.57 13.32
CA PRO A 173 28.74 7.50 12.40
C PRO A 173 27.73 8.00 11.36
N SER A 174 27.83 7.53 10.11
CA SER A 174 26.77 7.68 9.12
C SER A 174 25.43 7.26 9.75
N ALA A 175 24.33 7.95 9.44
CA ALA A 175 22.99 7.61 9.94
C ALA A 175 22.64 6.12 9.73
N SER A 176 23.14 5.52 8.64
CA SER A 176 23.03 4.08 8.37
C SER A 176 23.76 3.20 9.40
N LEU A 177 24.95 3.61 9.85
CA LEU A 177 25.73 2.91 10.88
C LEU A 177 25.09 3.06 12.26
N THR A 178 24.58 4.25 12.59
CA THR A 178 23.82 4.48 13.83
C THR A 178 22.57 3.60 13.88
N ALA A 179 21.81 3.53 12.78
CA ALA A 179 20.64 2.66 12.68
C ALA A 179 21.03 1.18 12.81
N ALA A 180 22.05 0.73 12.08
CA ALA A 180 22.54 -0.65 12.13
C ALA A 180 23.00 -1.06 13.55
N GLN A 181 23.72 -0.18 14.27
CA GLN A 181 24.12 -0.43 15.66
C GLN A 181 22.92 -0.58 16.59
N CYS A 182 21.91 0.29 16.44
CA CYS A 182 20.68 0.21 17.22
C CYS A 182 19.90 -1.09 16.93
N LEU A 183 19.75 -1.43 15.65
CA LEU A 183 19.07 -2.66 15.21
C LEU A 183 19.77 -3.91 15.72
N ASN A 184 21.11 -3.95 15.65
CA ASN A 184 21.91 -5.05 16.18
C ASN A 184 21.75 -5.19 17.70
N GLY A 185 21.76 -4.08 18.45
CA GLY A 185 21.51 -4.08 19.89
C GLY A 185 20.11 -4.56 20.29
N LYS A 186 19.17 -4.60 19.35
CA LYS A 186 17.78 -5.05 19.52
C LYS A 186 17.50 -6.38 18.82
N ASN A 187 18.51 -7.04 18.26
CA ASN A 187 18.39 -8.29 17.50
C ASN A 187 17.41 -8.22 16.33
N VAL A 188 17.25 -7.06 15.71
CA VAL A 188 16.38 -6.88 14.53
C VAL A 188 17.13 -7.39 13.28
N PRO A 189 16.57 -8.30 12.46
CA PRO A 189 17.23 -8.73 11.23
C PRO A 189 17.24 -7.60 10.19
N TYR A 190 18.40 -7.29 9.65
CA TYR A 190 18.55 -6.29 8.60
C TYR A 190 19.65 -6.66 7.59
N LYS A 191 19.63 -5.99 6.44
CA LYS A 191 20.64 -6.05 5.37
C LYS A 191 21.09 -4.63 5.00
N LEU A 192 22.37 -4.51 4.68
CA LEU A 192 23.01 -3.32 4.12
C LEU A 192 23.50 -3.65 2.71
N ALA A 193 23.91 -2.63 1.95
CA ALA A 193 24.44 -2.80 0.60
C ALA A 193 25.66 -3.75 0.50
N SER A 194 26.35 -4.01 1.62
CA SER A 194 27.47 -4.97 1.69
C SER A 194 27.02 -6.44 1.79
N ASN A 195 25.75 -6.70 2.06
CA ASN A 195 25.19 -8.05 2.11
C ASN A 195 24.75 -8.50 0.71
N SER A 196 24.98 -9.77 0.36
CA SER A 196 24.61 -10.34 -0.94
C SER A 196 23.11 -10.26 -1.24
N GLU A 197 22.28 -10.43 -0.21
CA GLU A 197 20.82 -10.48 -0.29
C GLU A 197 20.20 -9.09 -0.45
N TYR A 198 20.97 -8.02 -0.29
CA TYR A 198 20.45 -6.66 -0.38
C TYR A 198 19.86 -6.36 -1.76
N ALA A 199 20.52 -6.82 -2.83
CA ALA A 199 20.12 -6.51 -4.20
C ALA A 199 18.68 -6.96 -4.48
N GLU A 200 18.38 -8.22 -4.19
CA GLU A 200 17.04 -8.82 -4.35
C GLU A 200 15.97 -8.07 -3.54
N LEU A 201 16.25 -7.73 -2.28
CA LEU A 201 15.26 -7.09 -1.40
C LEU A 201 14.89 -5.67 -1.87
N VAL A 202 15.80 -4.98 -2.56
CA VAL A 202 15.59 -3.61 -3.07
C VAL A 202 15.22 -3.55 -4.55
N GLU A 203 15.04 -4.69 -5.21
CA GLU A 203 14.63 -4.72 -6.61
C GLU A 203 13.32 -3.92 -6.82
N PRO A 204 13.30 -2.98 -7.80
CA PRO A 204 12.17 -2.08 -8.00
C PRO A 204 11.18 -2.66 -9.00
N TYR A 205 9.88 -2.73 -8.66
CA TYR A 205 8.85 -3.11 -9.63
C TYR A 205 8.90 -2.23 -10.89
N ASN A 206 9.00 -0.92 -10.72
CA ASN A 206 9.24 0.01 -11.83
C ASN A 206 10.74 0.24 -12.05
N LEU A 207 11.32 -0.36 -13.08
CA LEU A 207 12.73 -0.25 -13.43
C LEU A 207 13.19 1.19 -13.73
N ARG A 208 12.26 2.09 -14.05
CA ARG A 208 12.55 3.51 -14.33
C ARG A 208 12.97 4.29 -13.08
N LEU A 209 12.59 3.83 -11.88
CA LEU A 209 12.74 4.58 -10.62
C LEU A 209 13.45 3.76 -9.53
N PRO A 210 14.72 3.34 -9.71
CA PRO A 210 15.45 2.65 -8.66
C PRO A 210 15.76 3.58 -7.49
N TYR A 211 15.65 3.06 -6.26
CA TYR A 211 16.13 3.73 -5.04
C TYR A 211 17.10 2.83 -4.29
N LYS A 212 18.01 3.45 -3.54
CA LYS A 212 19.03 2.78 -2.72
C LYS A 212 18.79 3.03 -1.23
N PRO A 213 17.97 2.20 -0.56
CA PRO A 213 17.83 2.22 0.90
C PRO A 213 19.19 2.15 1.62
N ALA A 214 19.32 2.88 2.72
CA ALA A 214 20.47 2.75 3.60
C ALA A 214 20.45 1.42 4.37
N VAL A 215 19.26 0.96 4.75
CA VAL A 215 19.02 -0.23 5.56
C VAL A 215 17.74 -0.91 5.10
N VAL A 216 17.79 -2.23 4.98
CA VAL A 216 16.63 -3.08 4.71
C VAL A 216 16.36 -3.94 5.94
N VAL A 217 15.26 -3.70 6.65
CA VAL A 217 14.82 -4.55 7.77
C VAL A 217 13.97 -5.69 7.22
N VAL A 218 14.21 -6.92 7.69
CA VAL A 218 13.47 -8.13 7.33
C VAL A 218 12.87 -8.74 8.61
N PRO A 219 11.78 -8.15 9.14
CA PRO A 219 11.26 -8.48 10.44
C PRO A 219 10.42 -9.77 10.41
N THR A 220 10.66 -10.65 11.38
CA THR A 220 9.82 -11.84 11.64
C THR A 220 8.79 -11.66 12.75
N THR A 221 8.80 -10.52 13.46
CA THR A 221 7.90 -10.24 14.59
C THR A 221 7.45 -8.78 14.57
N ASN A 222 6.32 -8.48 15.25
CA ASN A 222 5.90 -7.08 15.45
C ASN A 222 6.95 -6.28 16.23
N GLN A 223 7.62 -6.89 17.21
CA GLN A 223 8.67 -6.22 18.00
C GLN A 223 9.83 -5.76 17.11
N HIS A 224 10.25 -6.56 16.13
CA HIS A 224 11.27 -6.14 15.16
C HIS A 224 10.85 -4.87 14.38
N ILE A 225 9.56 -4.73 14.05
CA ILE A 225 9.04 -3.55 13.35
C ILE A 225 9.02 -2.34 14.29
N GLN A 226 8.56 -2.51 15.52
CA GLN A 226 8.57 -1.47 16.55
C GLN A 226 9.99 -0.93 16.78
N ASP A 227 10.95 -1.83 16.95
CA ASP A 227 12.35 -1.50 17.16
C ASP A 227 12.99 -0.85 15.92
N ALA A 228 12.65 -1.31 14.72
CA ALA A 228 13.13 -0.71 13.48
C ALA A 228 12.68 0.75 13.32
N VAL A 229 11.41 1.04 13.60
CA VAL A 229 10.87 2.41 13.55
C VAL A 229 11.59 3.31 14.55
N LEU A 230 11.80 2.83 15.78
CA LEU A 230 12.53 3.58 16.81
C LEU A 230 13.98 3.84 16.43
N CYS A 231 14.70 2.83 15.94
CA CYS A 231 16.09 2.98 15.50
C CYS A 231 16.21 3.94 14.30
N ALA A 232 15.27 3.89 13.36
CA ALA A 232 15.22 4.81 12.23
C ALA A 232 15.04 6.26 12.72
N ALA A 233 14.05 6.49 13.59
CA ALA A 233 13.76 7.82 14.14
C ALA A 233 14.96 8.39 14.92
N GLN A 234 15.61 7.58 15.76
CA GLN A 234 16.82 7.97 16.50
C GLN A 234 17.99 8.32 15.58
N SER A 235 18.06 7.70 14.40
CA SER A 235 19.13 7.90 13.42
C SER A 235 18.77 8.95 12.36
N GLY A 236 17.59 9.57 12.44
CA GLY A 236 17.10 10.54 11.45
C GLY A 236 16.74 9.93 10.08
N LEU A 237 16.63 8.61 9.98
CA LEU A 237 16.24 7.92 8.74
C LEU A 237 14.71 7.96 8.58
N LYS A 238 14.27 8.13 7.32
CA LYS A 238 12.86 8.00 6.94
C LYS A 238 12.51 6.53 6.70
N VAL A 239 11.27 6.17 7.00
CA VAL A 239 10.79 4.79 6.97
C VAL A 239 9.67 4.63 5.95
N GLN A 240 9.75 3.57 5.15
CA GLN A 240 8.63 3.04 4.37
C GLN A 240 8.54 1.53 4.53
N ALA A 241 7.33 0.99 4.54
CA ALA A 241 7.11 -0.45 4.52
C ALA A 241 6.99 -0.96 3.08
N LYS A 242 7.61 -2.11 2.80
CA LYS A 242 7.48 -2.83 1.53
C LYS A 242 6.68 -4.11 1.80
N SER A 243 5.46 -4.17 1.26
CA SER A 243 4.66 -5.40 1.18
C SER A 243 5.07 -6.14 -0.11
N GLY A 244 4.21 -6.17 -1.13
CA GLY A 244 4.50 -6.82 -2.42
C GLY A 244 5.35 -6.01 -3.40
N GLY A 245 5.70 -4.75 -3.10
CA GLY A 245 6.63 -3.96 -3.92
C GLY A 245 6.08 -3.29 -5.19
N HIS A 246 4.80 -3.45 -5.54
CA HIS A 246 4.18 -2.96 -6.78
C HIS A 246 3.92 -1.44 -6.87
N SER A 247 4.52 -0.61 -6.01
CA SER A 247 4.35 0.85 -6.11
C SER A 247 4.89 1.35 -7.45
N TYR A 248 4.08 2.04 -8.26
CA TYR A 248 4.52 2.57 -9.56
C TYR A 248 5.62 3.63 -9.44
N ALA A 249 5.69 4.29 -8.27
CA ALA A 249 6.76 5.22 -7.91
C ALA A 249 7.85 4.59 -7.01
N ASN A 250 7.84 3.28 -6.78
CA ASN A 250 8.71 2.55 -5.83
C ASN A 250 8.81 3.17 -4.42
N PHE A 251 7.75 3.77 -3.89
CA PHE A 251 7.76 4.35 -2.54
C PHE A 251 7.95 3.30 -1.43
N GLY A 252 7.58 2.04 -1.67
CA GLY A 252 7.95 0.93 -0.78
C GLY A 252 9.46 0.72 -0.63
N ASN A 253 10.27 1.16 -1.60
CA ASN A 253 11.74 1.19 -1.52
C ASN A 253 12.26 2.50 -0.87
N GLY A 254 11.42 3.21 -0.11
CA GLY A 254 11.79 4.41 0.64
C GLY A 254 11.46 5.74 -0.06
N GLY A 255 11.16 5.73 -1.36
CA GLY A 255 10.84 6.94 -2.13
C GLY A 255 11.99 7.95 -2.28
N LYS A 256 13.15 7.66 -1.68
CA LYS A 256 14.43 8.32 -1.90
C LYS A 256 15.56 7.41 -1.40
N ASP A 257 16.75 7.68 -1.90
CA ASP A 257 17.98 7.06 -1.41
C ASP A 257 18.23 7.37 0.07
N GLY A 258 18.89 6.44 0.76
CA GLY A 258 19.26 6.59 2.17
C GLY A 258 18.11 6.37 3.15
N SER A 259 16.93 5.92 2.71
CA SER A 259 15.82 5.56 3.60
C SER A 259 16.03 4.20 4.28
N LEU A 260 15.33 3.95 5.39
CA LEU A 260 15.18 2.62 5.95
C LEU A 260 13.89 2.00 5.40
N ILE A 261 13.97 0.79 4.84
CA ILE A 261 12.78 0.05 4.41
C ILE A 261 12.50 -1.08 5.38
N VAL A 262 11.22 -1.32 5.66
CA VAL A 262 10.75 -2.48 6.43
C VAL A 262 10.09 -3.44 5.44
N ASN A 263 10.81 -4.46 5.00
CA ASN A 263 10.31 -5.46 4.06
C ASN A 263 9.49 -6.51 4.82
N LEU A 264 8.18 -6.53 4.58
CA LEU A 264 7.20 -7.36 5.28
C LEU A 264 7.09 -8.78 4.72
N GLU A 265 7.91 -9.20 3.76
CA GLU A 265 7.82 -10.51 3.08
C GLU A 265 7.85 -11.73 4.02
N SER A 266 8.29 -11.58 5.28
CA SER A 266 8.23 -12.65 6.28
C SER A 266 6.86 -12.78 6.98
N LEU A 267 5.98 -11.78 6.86
CA LEU A 267 4.64 -11.77 7.48
C LEU A 267 3.59 -12.37 6.53
N GLN A 268 3.62 -13.69 6.37
CA GLN A 268 2.81 -14.44 5.38
C GLN A 268 1.60 -15.18 5.96
N ASN A 269 1.26 -14.98 7.24
CA ASN A 269 0.17 -15.71 7.89
C ASN A 269 -1.20 -15.42 7.22
N ILE A 270 -2.00 -16.46 6.97
CA ILE A 270 -3.39 -16.36 6.51
C ILE A 270 -4.23 -17.36 7.29
N GLN A 271 -4.97 -16.88 8.29
CA GLN A 271 -5.79 -17.73 9.15
C GLN A 271 -7.24 -17.26 9.11
N LEU A 272 -8.13 -18.07 8.52
CA LEU A 272 -9.56 -17.79 8.48
C LEU A 272 -10.27 -18.45 9.67
N ASP A 273 -10.95 -17.63 10.47
CA ASP A 273 -11.95 -18.12 11.41
C ASP A 273 -13.26 -18.39 10.65
N LYS A 274 -13.61 -19.68 10.55
CA LYS A 274 -14.81 -20.13 9.81
C LYS A 274 -16.11 -19.72 10.49
N ALA A 275 -16.12 -19.55 11.82
CA ALA A 275 -17.32 -19.19 12.56
C ALA A 275 -17.68 -17.72 12.35
N THR A 276 -16.68 -16.83 12.40
CA THR A 276 -16.90 -15.39 12.23
C THR A 276 -16.75 -14.92 10.79
N GLY A 277 -16.09 -15.70 9.92
CA GLY A 277 -15.71 -15.27 8.57
C GLY A 277 -14.65 -14.17 8.58
N ILE A 278 -13.91 -13.99 9.68
CA ILE A 278 -12.79 -13.05 9.76
C ILE A 278 -11.50 -13.79 9.41
N VAL A 279 -10.77 -13.30 8.41
CA VAL A 279 -9.40 -13.77 8.14
C VAL A 279 -8.38 -12.82 8.76
N THR A 280 -7.41 -13.38 9.46
CA THR A 280 -6.22 -12.71 9.97
C THR A 280 -5.09 -12.88 8.94
N VAL A 281 -4.56 -11.78 8.41
CA VAL A 281 -3.63 -11.77 7.27
C VAL A 281 -2.39 -10.94 7.60
N GLY A 282 -1.20 -11.49 7.41
CA GLY A 282 0.06 -10.76 7.58
C GLY A 282 0.25 -9.65 6.53
N GLY A 283 0.91 -8.57 6.90
CA GLY A 283 1.08 -7.40 6.01
C GLY A 283 1.93 -7.63 4.76
N GLY A 284 2.67 -8.75 4.69
CA GLY A 284 3.48 -9.17 3.54
C GLY A 284 2.76 -10.02 2.51
N VAL A 285 1.51 -10.44 2.78
CA VAL A 285 0.79 -11.38 1.92
C VAL A 285 0.45 -10.74 0.57
N ARG A 286 0.69 -11.49 -0.51
CA ARG A 286 0.31 -11.13 -1.89
C ARG A 286 -1.12 -11.57 -2.19
N LEU A 287 -1.82 -10.84 -3.07
CA LEU A 287 -3.26 -10.99 -3.33
C LEU A 287 -3.63 -12.41 -3.79
N GLY A 288 -2.80 -12.99 -4.65
CA GLY A 288 -3.03 -14.33 -5.17
C GLY A 288 -2.98 -15.41 -4.08
N ASN A 289 -1.98 -15.32 -3.19
CA ASN A 289 -1.84 -16.22 -2.04
C ASN A 289 -2.95 -15.99 -1.00
N LEU A 290 -3.38 -14.75 -0.79
CA LEU A 290 -4.55 -14.44 0.04
C LEU A 290 -5.80 -15.13 -0.51
N ALA A 291 -6.09 -14.93 -1.80
CA ALA A 291 -7.28 -15.45 -2.45
C ALA A 291 -7.32 -16.98 -2.45
N ASP A 292 -6.22 -17.63 -2.79
CA ASP A 292 -6.09 -19.09 -2.68
C ASP A 292 -6.27 -19.57 -1.24
N GLY A 293 -5.55 -18.96 -0.29
CA GLY A 293 -5.56 -19.37 1.11
C GLY A 293 -6.94 -19.33 1.75
N ILE A 294 -7.73 -18.27 1.50
CA ILE A 294 -9.10 -18.18 2.03
C ILE A 294 -10.08 -19.09 1.29
N PHE A 295 -9.87 -19.31 -0.01
CA PHE A 295 -10.71 -20.20 -0.81
C PHE A 295 -10.53 -21.65 -0.36
N THR A 296 -9.29 -22.13 -0.21
CA THR A 296 -9.00 -23.49 0.28
C THR A 296 -9.50 -23.71 1.71
N GLN A 297 -9.45 -22.69 2.58
CA GLN A 297 -9.86 -22.85 3.98
C GLN A 297 -11.39 -22.98 4.16
N ASN A 298 -12.21 -22.24 3.39
CA ASN A 298 -13.66 -22.25 3.59
C ASN A 298 -14.50 -21.80 2.38
N ASN A 299 -14.00 -21.96 1.15
CA ASN A 299 -14.59 -21.36 -0.05
C ASN A 299 -14.92 -19.87 0.18
N ALA A 300 -14.02 -19.14 0.82
CA ALA A 300 -14.21 -17.73 1.12
C ALA A 300 -13.68 -16.84 0.00
N ALA A 301 -14.18 -15.61 -0.07
CA ALA A 301 -13.83 -14.61 -1.07
C ALA A 301 -13.74 -13.21 -0.46
N LEU A 302 -12.99 -12.35 -1.14
CA LEU A 302 -12.84 -10.92 -0.88
C LEU A 302 -12.87 -10.14 -2.19
N SER A 303 -13.19 -8.85 -2.13
CA SER A 303 -12.90 -7.95 -3.25
C SER A 303 -11.43 -7.52 -3.17
N HIS A 304 -10.66 -7.78 -4.22
CA HIS A 304 -9.27 -7.36 -4.37
C HIS A 304 -8.88 -7.34 -5.85
N GLY A 305 -7.81 -6.62 -6.18
CA GLY A 305 -7.29 -6.48 -7.54
C GLY A 305 -6.85 -7.79 -8.19
N THR A 306 -6.58 -7.72 -9.49
CA THR A 306 -6.40 -8.90 -10.35
C THR A 306 -4.97 -9.44 -10.37
N CYS A 307 -3.96 -8.59 -10.15
CA CYS A 307 -2.56 -8.98 -10.20
C CYS A 307 -2.16 -9.82 -8.96
N PRO A 308 -1.81 -11.11 -9.11
CA PRO A 308 -1.54 -12.00 -7.97
C PRO A 308 -0.38 -11.56 -7.10
N GLY A 309 0.65 -10.95 -7.69
CA GLY A 309 1.85 -10.49 -7.00
C GLY A 309 1.69 -9.23 -6.17
N VAL A 310 0.61 -8.47 -6.35
CA VAL A 310 0.39 -7.24 -5.57
C VAL A 310 0.30 -7.56 -4.09
N GLY A 311 0.92 -6.75 -3.22
CA GLY A 311 0.88 -6.95 -1.78
C GLY A 311 -0.29 -6.27 -1.10
N ILE A 312 -0.88 -6.93 -0.10
CA ILE A 312 -1.99 -6.42 0.69
C ILE A 312 -1.67 -5.07 1.33
N GLY A 313 -0.44 -4.89 1.82
CA GLY A 313 -0.04 -3.72 2.60
C GLY A 313 -0.12 -2.40 1.85
N GLY A 314 0.06 -2.40 0.52
CA GLY A 314 -0.19 -1.25 -0.34
C GLY A 314 -1.59 -1.27 -0.94
N HIS A 315 -2.09 -2.42 -1.37
CA HIS A 315 -3.36 -2.47 -2.09
C HIS A 315 -4.57 -2.10 -1.22
N PHE A 316 -4.67 -2.71 -0.03
CA PHE A 316 -5.82 -2.55 0.87
C PHE A 316 -5.78 -1.22 1.64
N THR A 317 -4.66 -0.52 1.64
CA THR A 317 -4.48 0.74 2.38
C THR A 317 -4.66 1.97 1.51
N HIS A 318 -4.88 1.82 0.19
CA HIS A 318 -5.10 2.92 -0.75
C HIS A 318 -6.29 2.69 -1.72
N GLY A 319 -7.14 1.69 -1.43
CA GLY A 319 -8.33 1.37 -2.22
C GLY A 319 -8.44 -0.12 -2.46
N GLY A 320 -8.08 -0.50 -3.68
CA GLY A 320 -8.05 -1.87 -4.15
C GLY A 320 -9.30 -2.20 -4.95
N TYR A 321 -9.24 -1.89 -6.25
CA TYR A 321 -10.33 -2.07 -7.19
C TYR A 321 -10.25 -3.43 -7.90
N SER A 322 -11.42 -3.99 -8.20
CA SER A 322 -11.62 -5.16 -9.04
C SER A 322 -13.02 -5.16 -9.64
N HIS A 323 -13.31 -6.11 -10.54
CA HIS A 323 -14.65 -6.32 -11.07
C HIS A 323 -15.68 -6.71 -10.00
N THR A 324 -15.26 -7.07 -8.80
CA THR A 324 -16.18 -7.30 -7.67
C THR A 324 -16.48 -6.06 -6.84
N SER A 325 -15.75 -4.97 -7.04
CA SER A 325 -15.82 -3.82 -6.13
C SER A 325 -17.14 -3.06 -6.20
N ARG A 326 -17.81 -3.01 -7.35
CA ARG A 326 -19.16 -2.43 -7.44
C ARG A 326 -20.17 -3.19 -6.59
N ASN A 327 -20.01 -4.49 -6.41
CA ASN A 327 -20.91 -5.30 -5.60
C ASN A 327 -20.52 -5.27 -4.11
N TRP A 328 -19.22 -5.35 -3.81
CA TRP A 328 -18.74 -5.63 -2.45
C TRP A 328 -17.96 -4.49 -1.78
N GLY A 329 -17.73 -3.39 -2.49
CA GLY A 329 -16.80 -2.33 -2.08
C GLY A 329 -15.35 -2.67 -2.44
N LEU A 330 -14.43 -1.74 -2.15
CA LEU A 330 -13.01 -1.92 -2.42
C LEU A 330 -12.37 -2.96 -1.49
N ALA A 331 -11.10 -3.28 -1.73
CA ALA A 331 -10.33 -4.14 -0.83
C ALA A 331 -10.22 -3.54 0.57
N MET A 332 -9.97 -2.23 0.68
CA MET A 332 -9.94 -1.50 1.96
C MET A 332 -11.23 -1.64 2.76
N ASP A 333 -12.35 -1.81 2.06
CA ASP A 333 -13.68 -1.84 2.63
C ASP A 333 -13.97 -3.15 3.35
N GLN A 334 -13.10 -4.15 3.18
CA GLN A 334 -13.18 -5.44 3.87
C GLN A 334 -12.41 -5.43 5.21
N ILE A 335 -11.59 -4.41 5.48
CA ILE A 335 -10.83 -4.30 6.73
C ILE A 335 -11.80 -3.96 7.88
N VAL A 336 -11.83 -4.81 8.91
CA VAL A 336 -12.60 -4.58 10.14
C VAL A 336 -11.71 -4.23 11.34
N ALA A 337 -10.43 -4.62 11.29
CA ALA A 337 -9.41 -4.21 12.24
C ALA A 337 -8.02 -4.32 11.61
N ALA A 338 -7.03 -3.67 12.20
CA ALA A 338 -5.63 -3.79 11.81
C ALA A 338 -4.72 -3.63 13.02
N ASP A 339 -3.64 -4.42 13.08
CA ASP A 339 -2.55 -4.16 14.01
C ASP A 339 -1.53 -3.25 13.32
N VAL A 340 -1.19 -2.12 13.95
CA VAL A 340 -0.43 -1.02 13.36
C VAL A 340 0.70 -0.59 14.29
N VAL A 341 1.92 -0.50 13.77
CA VAL A 341 3.06 0.12 14.45
C VAL A 341 3.12 1.60 14.09
N LEU A 342 2.99 2.47 15.09
CA LEU A 342 3.05 3.92 14.96
C LEU A 342 4.48 4.46 14.98
N ALA A 343 4.66 5.74 14.67
CA ALA A 343 5.98 6.38 14.54
C ALA A 343 6.78 6.42 15.86
N ASN A 344 6.10 6.32 16.99
CA ASN A 344 6.72 6.20 18.32
C ASN A 344 7.02 4.74 18.71
N GLY A 345 6.88 3.78 17.80
CA GLY A 345 7.11 2.35 18.04
C GLY A 345 5.97 1.63 18.78
N THR A 346 4.85 2.28 19.10
CA THR A 346 3.71 1.63 19.75
C THR A 346 2.98 0.73 18.76
N LEU A 347 2.72 -0.52 19.14
CA LEU A 347 1.79 -1.41 18.44
C LEU A 347 0.37 -1.20 18.99
N ILE A 348 -0.56 -0.86 18.11
CA ILE A 348 -1.98 -0.72 18.44
C ILE A 348 -2.84 -1.68 17.61
N LYS A 349 -4.03 -2.02 18.12
CA LYS A 349 -5.10 -2.61 17.34
C LYS A 349 -6.12 -1.53 17.00
N ALA A 350 -6.14 -1.10 15.74
CA ALA A 350 -7.05 -0.08 15.25
C ALA A 350 -8.36 -0.73 14.74
N THR A 351 -9.49 -0.23 15.22
CA THR A 351 -10.85 -0.63 14.83
C THR A 351 -11.75 0.60 14.74
N SER A 352 -13.02 0.44 14.37
CA SER A 352 -13.99 1.54 14.37
C SER A 352 -14.29 2.11 15.77
N SER A 353 -13.96 1.39 16.85
CA SER A 353 -14.20 1.80 18.23
C SER A 353 -12.93 2.01 19.05
N GLN A 354 -11.77 1.63 18.52
CA GLN A 354 -10.47 1.72 19.20
C GLN A 354 -9.45 2.34 18.24
N TYR A 355 -8.91 3.52 18.57
CA TYR A 355 -8.11 4.35 17.65
C TYR A 355 -8.83 4.62 16.31
N PRO A 356 -10.10 5.09 16.33
CA PRO A 356 -10.92 5.24 15.13
C PRO A 356 -10.32 6.18 14.08
N GLU A 357 -9.58 7.20 14.51
CA GLU A 357 -8.87 8.12 13.62
C GLU A 357 -7.72 7.44 12.86
N ILE A 358 -6.96 6.55 13.51
CA ILE A 358 -5.93 5.75 12.82
C ILE A 358 -6.60 4.72 11.91
N PHE A 359 -7.64 4.04 12.40
CA PHE A 359 -8.38 3.06 11.60
C PHE A 359 -8.99 3.67 10.33
N TRP A 360 -9.47 4.91 10.42
CA TRP A 360 -9.90 5.70 9.27
C TRP A 360 -8.74 6.05 8.33
N ALA A 361 -7.61 6.55 8.88
CA ALA A 361 -6.47 7.02 8.09
C ALA A 361 -5.76 5.91 7.30
N ILE A 362 -5.56 4.73 7.91
CA ILE A 362 -4.88 3.60 7.23
C ILE A 362 -5.72 3.02 6.08
N ARG A 363 -7.03 3.27 6.06
CA ARG A 363 -7.91 2.93 4.95
C ARG A 363 -7.91 4.09 3.94
N GLY A 364 -6.75 4.35 3.36
CA GLY A 364 -6.59 5.37 2.31
C GLY A 364 -5.20 6.03 2.25
N ALA A 365 -4.47 6.07 3.38
CA ALA A 365 -3.19 6.79 3.49
C ALA A 365 -2.19 6.15 4.47
N ALA A 366 -2.19 4.82 4.63
CA ALA A 366 -1.41 4.14 5.69
C ALA A 366 0.10 4.44 5.67
N GLU A 367 0.68 4.64 4.49
CA GLU A 367 2.10 4.94 4.26
C GLU A 367 2.58 6.21 5.00
N SER A 368 1.63 7.03 5.44
CA SER A 368 1.84 8.27 6.19
C SER A 368 1.59 8.13 7.70
N PHE A 369 0.99 7.05 8.21
CA PHE A 369 0.56 6.97 9.61
C PHE A 369 1.12 5.77 10.39
N GLY A 370 1.54 4.71 9.70
CA GLY A 370 2.01 3.52 10.39
C GLY A 370 2.32 2.35 9.47
N ILE A 371 2.92 1.31 10.05
CA ILE A 371 3.12 0.03 9.37
C ILE A 371 2.03 -0.92 9.83
N VAL A 372 1.12 -1.27 8.91
CA VAL A 372 0.12 -2.32 9.17
C VAL A 372 0.80 -3.68 9.12
N THR A 373 0.86 -4.37 10.26
CA THR A 373 1.54 -5.67 10.36
C THR A 373 0.58 -6.83 10.20
N THR A 374 -0.68 -6.66 10.62
CA THR A 374 -1.74 -7.66 10.51
C THR A 374 -3.06 -6.99 10.10
N PHE A 375 -3.73 -7.56 9.11
CA PHE A 375 -5.07 -7.18 8.68
C PHE A 375 -6.09 -8.19 9.22
N TYR A 376 -7.25 -7.69 9.65
CA TYR A 376 -8.43 -8.52 9.94
C TYR A 376 -9.51 -8.16 8.93
N LEU A 377 -9.85 -9.10 8.07
CA LEU A 377 -10.73 -8.87 6.93
C LEU A 377 -12.01 -9.68 7.07
N LYS A 378 -13.16 -9.05 6.81
CA LYS A 378 -14.43 -9.77 6.73
C LYS A 378 -14.58 -10.41 5.36
N THR A 379 -14.52 -11.73 5.31
CA THR A 379 -14.75 -12.49 4.09
C THR A 379 -16.24 -12.72 3.84
N ARG A 380 -16.53 -13.18 2.62
CA ARG A 380 -17.85 -13.66 2.19
C ARG A 380 -17.70 -15.08 1.65
N ALA A 381 -18.82 -15.78 1.51
CA ALA A 381 -18.81 -17.02 0.72
C ALA A 381 -18.45 -16.68 -0.74
N ALA A 382 -17.53 -17.43 -1.32
CA ALA A 382 -17.24 -17.37 -2.73
C ALA A 382 -18.51 -17.75 -3.52
N PRO A 383 -18.90 -16.97 -4.53
CA PRO A 383 -20.02 -17.33 -5.37
C PRO A 383 -19.70 -18.66 -6.09
N ALA A 384 -20.70 -19.54 -6.21
CA ALA A 384 -20.52 -20.80 -6.93
C ALA A 384 -20.11 -20.57 -8.39
N SER A 385 -20.62 -19.49 -8.99
CA SER A 385 -20.19 -19.03 -10.30
C SER A 385 -20.31 -17.53 -10.50
N ILE A 386 -19.58 -17.02 -11.49
CA ILE A 386 -19.65 -15.65 -11.99
C ILE A 386 -19.74 -15.68 -13.51
N THR A 387 -20.60 -14.84 -14.09
CA THR A 387 -20.65 -14.65 -15.53
C THR A 387 -19.57 -13.66 -15.95
N TYR A 388 -18.57 -14.13 -16.69
CA TYR A 388 -17.59 -13.28 -17.39
C TYR A 388 -18.11 -12.94 -18.79
N PHE A 389 -17.86 -11.71 -19.23
CA PHE A 389 -18.14 -11.30 -20.60
C PHE A 389 -17.00 -10.47 -21.19
N GLN A 390 -16.86 -10.56 -22.52
CA GLN A 390 -15.91 -9.79 -23.29
C GLN A 390 -16.44 -9.51 -24.70
N PHE A 391 -16.27 -8.27 -25.15
CA PHE A 391 -16.65 -7.79 -26.48
C PHE A 391 -15.51 -6.96 -27.06
N SER A 392 -15.10 -7.24 -28.30
CA SER A 392 -14.06 -6.46 -28.99
C SER A 392 -14.67 -5.69 -30.17
N PHE A 393 -14.35 -4.41 -30.28
CA PHE A 393 -14.88 -3.46 -31.27
C PHE A 393 -13.76 -2.90 -32.16
N PRO A 394 -13.07 -3.71 -32.98
CA PRO A 394 -11.91 -3.26 -33.76
C PRO A 394 -12.23 -2.10 -34.71
N THR A 395 -13.48 -2.01 -35.21
CA THR A 395 -13.91 -0.92 -36.09
C THR A 395 -14.10 0.41 -35.36
N ALA A 396 -14.29 0.41 -34.04
CA ALA A 396 -14.44 1.63 -33.25
C ALA A 396 -13.17 2.48 -33.30
N TRP A 397 -11.98 1.85 -33.39
CA TRP A 397 -10.70 2.54 -33.48
C TRP A 397 -10.53 3.37 -34.77
N ASN A 398 -11.19 2.95 -35.85
CA ASN A 398 -10.96 3.50 -37.19
C ASN A 398 -11.77 4.76 -37.49
N SER A 399 -12.70 5.14 -36.62
CA SER A 399 -13.54 6.32 -36.80
C SER A 399 -13.73 7.06 -35.49
N LYS A 400 -13.35 8.34 -35.46
CA LYS A 400 -13.55 9.24 -34.32
C LYS A 400 -14.99 9.23 -33.81
N THR A 401 -15.95 9.27 -34.73
CA THR A 401 -17.37 9.27 -34.41
C THR A 401 -17.78 7.95 -33.78
N VAL A 402 -17.34 6.81 -34.33
CA VAL A 402 -17.69 5.49 -33.77
C VAL A 402 -17.02 5.27 -32.42
N PHE A 403 -15.75 5.66 -32.27
CA PHE A 403 -15.03 5.63 -30.99
C PHE A 403 -15.79 6.40 -29.91
N THR A 404 -16.13 7.65 -30.21
CA THR A 404 -16.78 8.55 -29.25
C THR A 404 -18.18 8.09 -28.91
N ASN A 405 -18.97 7.68 -29.90
CA ASN A 405 -20.32 7.14 -29.67
C ASN A 405 -20.27 5.83 -28.88
N THR A 406 -19.26 4.98 -29.10
CA THR A 406 -19.06 3.74 -28.33
C THR A 406 -18.86 4.05 -26.85
N PHE A 407 -17.94 4.95 -26.51
CA PHE A 407 -17.69 5.34 -25.13
C PHE A 407 -18.95 5.97 -24.49
N LEU A 408 -19.57 6.93 -25.17
CA LEU A 408 -20.73 7.66 -24.62
C LEU A 408 -21.94 6.74 -24.43
N HIS A 409 -22.14 5.76 -25.31
CA HIS A 409 -23.18 4.74 -25.13
C HIS A 409 -22.90 3.87 -23.90
N LEU A 410 -21.67 3.40 -23.71
CA LEU A 410 -21.30 2.61 -22.54
C LEU A 410 -21.46 3.40 -21.24
N GLN A 411 -21.21 4.72 -21.26
CA GLN A 411 -21.48 5.61 -20.13
C GLN A 411 -22.97 5.81 -19.86
N ASP A 412 -23.79 5.97 -20.90
CA ASP A 412 -25.25 6.05 -20.77
C ASP A 412 -25.79 4.77 -20.11
N VAL A 413 -25.39 3.60 -20.61
CA VAL A 413 -25.77 2.32 -20.00
C VAL A 413 -25.26 2.20 -18.56
N ALA A 414 -24.01 2.58 -18.28
CA ALA A 414 -23.41 2.54 -16.95
C ALA A 414 -24.17 3.35 -15.89
N THR A 415 -24.93 4.37 -16.30
CA THR A 415 -25.71 5.24 -15.41
C THR A 415 -27.21 4.92 -15.40
N ASN A 416 -27.67 4.00 -16.25
CA ASN A 416 -29.07 3.61 -16.35
C ASN A 416 -29.44 2.58 -15.27
N ALA A 417 -30.15 3.01 -14.22
CA ALA A 417 -30.55 2.18 -13.09
C ALA A 417 -31.57 1.06 -13.44
N SER A 418 -32.21 1.11 -14.60
CA SER A 418 -33.09 0.03 -15.07
C SER A 418 -32.29 -1.15 -15.66
N ILE A 419 -31.03 -0.92 -16.04
CA ILE A 419 -30.17 -1.91 -16.72
C ILE A 419 -28.99 -2.31 -15.84
N ILE A 420 -28.32 -1.34 -15.23
CA ILE A 420 -27.15 -1.56 -14.40
C ILE A 420 -27.54 -1.48 -12.92
N ASP A 421 -27.16 -2.50 -12.19
CA ASP A 421 -27.16 -2.56 -10.73
C ASP A 421 -25.74 -2.88 -10.25
N ASN A 422 -25.56 -3.05 -8.95
CA ASN A 422 -24.25 -3.32 -8.33
C ASN A 422 -23.64 -4.69 -8.70
N ARG A 423 -24.38 -5.58 -9.35
CA ARG A 423 -23.93 -6.94 -9.70
C ARG A 423 -23.10 -6.98 -10.98
N VAL A 424 -23.14 -5.93 -11.81
CA VAL A 424 -22.33 -5.82 -13.04
C VAL A 424 -21.12 -4.95 -12.77
N SER A 425 -19.93 -5.33 -13.21
CA SER A 425 -18.81 -4.40 -13.36
C SER A 425 -18.09 -4.68 -14.66
N PHE A 426 -17.55 -3.65 -15.30
CA PHE A 426 -16.80 -3.79 -16.52
C PHE A 426 -15.74 -2.71 -16.66
N GLY A 427 -14.78 -2.95 -17.53
CA GLY A 427 -13.78 -1.98 -17.94
C GLY A 427 -13.58 -2.02 -19.45
N MET A 428 -13.14 -0.89 -19.99
CA MET A 428 -12.69 -0.80 -21.38
C MET A 428 -11.16 -0.91 -21.41
N TYR A 429 -10.64 -1.60 -22.42
CA TYR A 429 -9.22 -1.69 -22.70
C TYR A 429 -8.93 -1.15 -24.10
N LEU A 430 -7.90 -0.29 -24.17
CA LEU A 430 -7.42 0.33 -25.39
C LEU A 430 -5.89 0.20 -25.46
N ASP A 431 -5.32 0.09 -26.67
CA ASP A 431 -3.86 0.08 -26.83
C ASP A 431 -3.40 0.71 -28.15
N GLY A 432 -2.08 0.88 -28.29
CA GLY A 432 -1.45 1.43 -29.50
C GLY A 432 -1.63 0.58 -30.76
N TRP A 433 -2.13 -0.66 -30.63
CA TRP A 433 -2.38 -1.58 -31.75
C TRP A 433 -3.80 -1.46 -32.30
N GLY A 434 -4.61 -0.58 -31.72
CA GLY A 434 -5.98 -0.35 -32.14
C GLY A 434 -6.99 -1.30 -31.53
N THR A 435 -6.64 -1.96 -30.43
CA THR A 435 -7.61 -2.69 -29.63
C THR A 435 -8.61 -1.71 -29.01
N TYR A 436 -9.90 -2.02 -29.14
CA TYR A 436 -10.94 -1.47 -28.28
C TYR A 436 -11.78 -2.65 -27.81
N SER A 437 -11.67 -3.02 -26.54
CA SER A 437 -12.49 -4.07 -25.95
C SER A 437 -13.16 -3.63 -24.65
N LEU A 438 -14.21 -4.35 -24.31
CA LEU A 438 -14.99 -4.24 -23.09
C LEU A 438 -14.98 -5.62 -22.44
N SER A 439 -14.60 -5.72 -21.18
CA SER A 439 -14.71 -6.96 -20.41
C SER A 439 -15.21 -6.70 -18.99
N GLY A 440 -15.83 -7.71 -18.40
CA GLY A 440 -16.45 -7.54 -17.09
C GLY A 440 -16.92 -8.83 -16.44
N ALA A 441 -17.49 -8.64 -15.25
CA ALA A 441 -18.06 -9.69 -14.44
C ALA A 441 -19.50 -9.33 -14.06
N PHE A 442 -20.34 -10.35 -13.98
CA PHE A 442 -21.71 -10.23 -13.54
C PHE A 442 -22.06 -11.29 -12.49
N PHE A 443 -22.54 -10.85 -11.33
CA PHE A 443 -23.06 -11.71 -10.26
C PHE A 443 -24.49 -12.18 -10.57
N GLY A 444 -24.62 -12.92 -11.66
CA GLY A 444 -25.86 -13.54 -12.10
C GLY A 444 -25.59 -14.55 -13.21
N SER A 445 -26.65 -15.12 -13.77
CA SER A 445 -26.52 -16.16 -14.79
C SER A 445 -26.17 -15.56 -16.17
N VAL A 446 -25.62 -16.42 -17.03
CA VAL A 446 -25.39 -16.10 -18.45
C VAL A 446 -26.70 -15.71 -19.15
N ASP A 447 -27.81 -16.38 -18.81
CA ASP A 447 -29.12 -16.11 -19.39
C ASP A 447 -29.66 -14.73 -18.97
N GLU A 448 -29.57 -14.39 -17.68
CA GLU A 448 -29.96 -13.06 -17.20
C GLU A 448 -29.11 -11.99 -17.88
N PHE A 449 -27.79 -12.20 -17.98
CA PHE A 449 -26.91 -11.27 -18.68
C PHE A 449 -27.30 -11.08 -20.15
N ASN A 450 -27.53 -12.18 -20.87
CA ASN A 450 -27.86 -12.15 -22.30
C ASN A 450 -29.24 -11.55 -22.59
N THR A 451 -30.19 -11.65 -21.66
CA THR A 451 -31.56 -11.15 -21.83
C THR A 451 -31.72 -9.70 -21.40
N ARG A 452 -31.01 -9.26 -20.35
CA ARG A 452 -31.21 -7.96 -19.71
C ARG A 452 -30.11 -6.95 -20.01
N ILE A 453 -28.85 -7.35 -19.86
CA ILE A 453 -27.72 -6.41 -19.83
C ILE A 453 -27.05 -6.32 -21.21
N ARG A 454 -26.76 -7.46 -21.83
CA ARG A 454 -26.08 -7.54 -23.12
C ARG A 454 -26.81 -6.77 -24.24
N PRO A 455 -28.15 -6.84 -24.39
CA PRO A 455 -28.82 -6.13 -25.48
C PRO A 455 -28.61 -4.62 -25.36
N GLU A 456 -28.70 -4.07 -24.14
CA GLU A 456 -28.51 -2.65 -23.92
C GLU A 456 -27.04 -2.22 -24.00
N LEU A 457 -26.09 -3.04 -23.55
CA LEU A 457 -24.66 -2.77 -23.74
C LEU A 457 -24.27 -2.68 -25.22
N LEU A 458 -24.98 -3.38 -26.11
CA LEU A 458 -24.61 -3.51 -27.52
C LEU A 458 -25.56 -2.77 -28.48
N ARG A 459 -26.65 -2.18 -27.99
CA ARG A 459 -27.81 -1.73 -28.81
C ARG A 459 -27.45 -0.81 -29.97
N THR A 460 -26.42 0.02 -29.81
CA THR A 460 -25.96 0.97 -30.84
C THR A 460 -24.49 0.81 -31.18
N LEU A 461 -23.85 -0.25 -30.69
CA LEU A 461 -22.43 -0.49 -30.91
C LEU A 461 -22.18 -1.28 -32.19
N PRO A 462 -20.98 -1.16 -32.79
CA PRO A 462 -20.56 -2.08 -33.83
C PRO A 462 -20.67 -3.54 -33.36
N THR A 463 -20.97 -4.46 -34.28
CA THR A 463 -20.99 -5.89 -33.96
C THR A 463 -19.64 -6.31 -33.40
N PRO A 464 -19.58 -6.87 -32.18
CA PRO A 464 -18.32 -7.25 -31.58
C PRO A 464 -17.71 -8.46 -32.28
N SER A 465 -16.39 -8.44 -32.49
CA SER A 465 -15.64 -9.63 -32.86
C SER A 465 -15.49 -10.55 -31.64
N THR A 466 -15.60 -11.86 -31.85
CA THR A 466 -15.35 -12.91 -30.84
C THR A 466 -16.04 -12.67 -29.49
N PRO A 467 -17.37 -12.44 -29.44
CA PRO A 467 -18.07 -12.18 -28.18
C PRO A 467 -17.97 -13.40 -27.26
N THR A 468 -17.60 -13.17 -26.01
CA THR A 468 -17.57 -14.19 -24.97
C THR A 468 -18.57 -13.82 -23.89
N VAL A 469 -19.43 -14.77 -23.51
CA VAL A 469 -20.25 -14.71 -22.29
C VAL A 469 -20.26 -16.12 -21.71
N LYS A 470 -19.60 -16.31 -20.56
CA LYS A 470 -19.37 -17.64 -19.98
C LYS A 470 -19.48 -17.59 -18.46
N SER A 471 -20.00 -18.65 -17.88
CA SER A 471 -19.98 -18.87 -16.43
C SER A 471 -18.66 -19.53 -16.05
N TYR A 472 -18.00 -19.01 -15.02
CA TYR A 472 -16.79 -19.56 -14.41
C TYR A 472 -17.03 -19.85 -12.93
N SER A 473 -16.33 -20.83 -12.36
CA SER A 473 -16.22 -20.92 -10.89
C SER A 473 -15.52 -19.67 -10.36
N TRP A 474 -15.69 -19.33 -9.07
CA TRP A 474 -15.00 -18.19 -8.48
C TRP A 474 -13.48 -18.26 -8.66
N TYR A 475 -12.87 -19.43 -8.41
CA TYR A 475 -11.44 -19.60 -8.50
C TYR A 475 -10.95 -19.49 -9.96
N ASP A 476 -11.63 -20.12 -10.92
CA ASP A 476 -11.27 -20.03 -12.33
C ASP A 476 -11.44 -18.60 -12.86
N PHE A 477 -12.43 -17.86 -12.35
CA PHE A 477 -12.58 -16.44 -12.67
C PHE A 477 -11.38 -15.62 -12.18
N LEU A 478 -10.86 -15.89 -10.97
CA LEU A 478 -9.66 -15.21 -10.47
C LEU A 478 -8.42 -15.53 -11.33
N VAL A 479 -8.25 -16.79 -11.74
CA VAL A 479 -7.17 -17.21 -12.65
C VAL A 479 -7.32 -16.54 -14.02
N LEU A 480 -8.53 -16.50 -14.58
CA LEU A 480 -8.81 -15.81 -15.84
C LEU A 480 -8.44 -14.32 -15.75
N GLN A 481 -8.81 -13.66 -14.66
CA GLN A 481 -8.60 -12.23 -14.45
C GLN A 481 -7.14 -11.85 -14.19
N SER A 482 -6.35 -12.74 -13.58
CA SER A 482 -4.91 -12.49 -13.43
C SER A 482 -4.18 -12.52 -14.78
N GLY A 483 -4.75 -13.21 -15.77
CA GLY A 483 -4.09 -13.48 -17.04
C GLY A 483 -2.97 -14.52 -16.93
N GLU A 484 -2.94 -15.26 -15.82
CA GLU A 484 -1.96 -16.30 -15.51
C GLU A 484 -2.60 -17.70 -15.49
N THR A 485 -1.80 -18.74 -15.43
CA THR A 485 -2.29 -20.13 -15.27
C THR A 485 -2.62 -20.49 -13.83
N THR A 486 -2.14 -19.70 -12.88
CA THR A 486 -2.40 -19.82 -11.44
C THR A 486 -2.35 -18.45 -10.78
N ILE A 487 -3.06 -18.30 -9.67
CA ILE A 487 -2.96 -17.11 -8.81
C ILE A 487 -1.93 -17.29 -7.68
N LYS A 488 -1.30 -18.45 -7.53
CA LYS A 488 -0.25 -18.65 -6.53
C LYS A 488 1.04 -17.98 -6.99
N VAL A 489 1.71 -17.29 -6.06
CA VAL A 489 3.00 -16.64 -6.33
C VAL A 489 4.01 -16.99 -5.23
N PRO A 490 5.32 -16.97 -5.53
CA PRO A 490 6.37 -17.17 -4.54
C PRO A 490 6.21 -16.26 -3.31
N LEU A 491 6.48 -16.80 -2.12
CA LEU A 491 6.47 -16.03 -0.86
C LEU A 491 7.69 -15.11 -0.72
N GLN A 492 8.81 -15.54 -1.29
CA GLN A 492 10.11 -14.86 -1.35
C GLN A 492 10.65 -14.99 -2.78
N GLY A 493 11.59 -14.12 -3.18
CA GLY A 493 12.18 -14.15 -4.53
C GLY A 493 11.18 -13.89 -5.65
N TYR A 494 10.14 -13.07 -5.39
CA TYR A 494 9.21 -12.65 -6.42
C TYR A 494 9.83 -11.50 -7.23
N ASP A 495 10.06 -11.75 -8.52
CA ASP A 495 10.92 -10.98 -9.43
C ASP A 495 10.13 -10.54 -10.68
N GLU A 496 9.02 -9.82 -10.47
CA GLU A 496 8.30 -9.17 -11.58
C GLU A 496 8.66 -7.70 -11.69
N HIS A 497 9.08 -7.29 -12.89
CA HIS A 497 9.59 -5.97 -13.18
C HIS A 497 9.07 -5.46 -14.52
N GLU A 498 8.90 -4.15 -14.61
CA GLU A 498 8.59 -3.47 -15.87
C GLU A 498 9.23 -2.08 -15.91
N ASN A 499 9.59 -1.61 -17.10
CA ASN A 499 10.13 -0.26 -17.30
C ASN A 499 9.03 0.65 -17.87
N PHE A 500 8.42 1.49 -17.04
CA PHE A 500 7.22 2.22 -17.44
C PHE A 500 7.03 3.59 -16.78
N PHE A 501 6.12 4.36 -17.39
CA PHE A 501 5.49 5.50 -16.76
C PHE A 501 3.97 5.33 -16.83
N ALA A 502 3.29 5.65 -15.73
CA ALA A 502 1.84 5.52 -15.64
C ALA A 502 1.23 6.71 -14.91
N LYS A 503 -0.02 7.01 -15.28
CA LYS A 503 -0.89 7.99 -14.62
C LYS A 503 -2.30 7.41 -14.49
N SER A 504 -3.12 8.10 -13.73
CA SER A 504 -4.55 7.83 -13.62
C SER A 504 -5.37 9.11 -13.77
N ILE A 505 -6.66 8.92 -14.01
CA ILE A 505 -7.68 9.98 -13.97
C ILE A 505 -8.90 9.38 -13.30
N THR A 506 -9.46 10.07 -12.32
CA THR A 506 -10.78 9.74 -11.79
C THR A 506 -11.80 10.77 -12.28
N VAL A 507 -12.92 10.28 -12.79
CA VAL A 507 -13.97 11.08 -13.42
C VAL A 507 -15.20 11.04 -12.52
N PRO A 508 -15.61 12.17 -11.91
CA PRO A 508 -16.80 12.21 -11.06
C PRO A 508 -18.06 11.77 -11.81
N GLU A 509 -18.92 11.02 -11.12
CA GLU A 509 -20.15 10.45 -11.66
C GLU A 509 -21.14 11.50 -12.11
N LYS A 510 -21.25 12.59 -11.35
CA LYS A 510 -22.09 13.75 -11.71
C LYS A 510 -21.70 14.39 -13.04
N ASP A 511 -20.42 14.28 -13.44
CA ASP A 511 -19.89 14.96 -14.61
C ASP A 511 -19.84 14.00 -15.81
N GLY A 512 -19.36 12.77 -15.60
CA GLY A 512 -18.98 11.85 -16.67
C GLY A 512 -17.97 12.46 -17.64
N LEU A 513 -17.66 11.79 -18.74
CA LEU A 513 -16.95 12.42 -19.86
C LEU A 513 -17.94 12.93 -20.90
N LYS A 514 -17.64 14.09 -21.49
CA LYS A 514 -18.37 14.67 -22.61
C LYS A 514 -17.73 14.28 -23.93
N ALA A 515 -18.49 14.41 -25.03
CA ALA A 515 -18.00 14.13 -26.38
C ALA A 515 -16.69 14.88 -26.70
N ALA A 516 -16.55 16.14 -26.27
CA ALA A 516 -15.35 16.94 -26.48
C ALA A 516 -14.08 16.28 -25.90
N SER A 517 -14.16 15.74 -24.68
CA SER A 517 -13.05 15.10 -23.97
C SER A 517 -12.68 13.75 -24.56
N VAL A 518 -13.68 12.96 -24.93
CA VAL A 518 -13.48 11.67 -25.61
C VAL A 518 -12.89 11.88 -27.01
N ASN A 519 -13.35 12.92 -27.74
CA ASN A 519 -12.79 13.33 -29.02
C ASN A 519 -11.34 13.79 -28.89
N ALA A 520 -11.01 14.58 -27.87
CA ALA A 520 -9.65 15.06 -27.62
C ALA A 520 -8.70 13.90 -27.26
N PHE A 521 -9.16 12.96 -26.44
CA PHE A 521 -8.45 11.70 -26.18
C PHE A 521 -8.17 10.94 -27.48
N TYR A 522 -9.20 10.74 -28.32
CA TYR A 522 -9.06 10.06 -29.60
C TYR A 522 -8.04 10.75 -30.51
N ASP A 523 -8.15 12.08 -30.67
CA ASP A 523 -7.24 12.86 -31.52
C ASP A 523 -5.79 12.73 -31.03
N TYR A 524 -5.58 12.80 -29.72
CA TYR A 524 -4.24 12.66 -29.14
C TYR A 524 -3.63 11.28 -29.42
N VAL A 525 -4.41 10.22 -29.22
CA VAL A 525 -3.94 8.85 -29.48
C VAL A 525 -3.71 8.62 -30.97
N LYS A 526 -4.56 9.18 -31.85
CA LYS A 526 -4.46 9.01 -33.30
C LYS A 526 -3.42 9.88 -33.98
N ALA A 527 -2.92 10.92 -33.33
CA ALA A 527 -1.79 11.70 -33.80
C ALA A 527 -0.52 10.84 -34.00
N GLY A 528 -0.49 9.65 -33.40
CA GLY A 528 0.61 8.69 -33.50
C GLY A 528 1.66 8.92 -32.42
N THR A 529 2.27 7.82 -31.99
CA THR A 529 3.33 7.82 -30.97
C THR A 529 4.29 6.66 -31.24
N SER A 530 5.54 6.80 -30.81
CA SER A 530 6.50 5.69 -30.75
C SER A 530 6.44 4.92 -29.43
N VAL A 531 5.54 5.33 -28.54
CA VAL A 531 5.32 4.69 -27.23
C VAL A 531 4.33 3.55 -27.38
N ASP A 532 4.75 2.34 -27.03
CA ASP A 532 3.80 1.26 -26.75
C ASP A 532 3.04 1.64 -25.48
N PHE A 533 1.71 1.58 -25.53
CA PHE A 533 0.86 1.99 -24.42
C PHE A 533 -0.41 1.14 -24.35
N TYR A 534 -1.03 1.16 -23.17
CA TYR A 534 -2.40 0.74 -23.00
C TYR A 534 -3.14 1.67 -22.04
N VAL A 535 -4.47 1.65 -22.14
CA VAL A 535 -5.41 2.39 -21.30
C VAL A 535 -6.46 1.42 -20.80
N ILE A 536 -6.67 1.38 -19.49
CA ILE A 536 -7.80 0.70 -18.87
C ILE A 536 -8.74 1.75 -18.30
N ILE A 537 -10.04 1.63 -18.56
CA ILE A 537 -11.07 2.54 -18.07
C ILE A 537 -12.12 1.72 -17.32
N ASN A 538 -12.04 1.73 -16.00
CA ASN A 538 -12.87 0.89 -15.14
C ASN A 538 -14.15 1.60 -14.71
N LEU A 539 -15.30 0.91 -14.82
CA LEU A 539 -16.54 1.36 -14.21
C LEU A 539 -16.44 1.23 -12.70
N TYR A 540 -16.50 2.37 -12.03
CA TYR A 540 -16.35 2.50 -10.60
C TYR A 540 -17.70 2.76 -9.92
N GLY A 541 -18.40 3.79 -10.41
CA GLY A 541 -19.65 4.27 -9.85
C GLY A 541 -20.89 3.69 -10.53
N GLY A 542 -21.92 4.53 -10.67
CA GLY A 542 -23.19 4.16 -11.27
C GLY A 542 -24.14 3.50 -10.27
N PRO A 543 -25.39 3.22 -10.67
CA PRO A 543 -26.45 2.76 -9.79
C PRO A 543 -26.04 1.56 -8.93
N GLY A 544 -26.24 1.72 -7.62
CA GLY A 544 -25.98 0.69 -6.61
C GLY A 544 -24.51 0.42 -6.29
N SER A 545 -23.52 1.08 -6.91
CA SER A 545 -22.11 0.80 -6.64
C SER A 545 -21.79 0.91 -5.15
N ALA A 546 -21.36 -0.19 -4.55
CA ALA A 546 -20.94 -0.29 -3.15
C ALA A 546 -19.73 0.59 -2.82
N ILE A 547 -19.03 1.09 -3.84
CA ILE A 547 -17.93 2.04 -3.66
C ILE A 547 -18.48 3.44 -3.40
N ASN A 548 -19.50 3.86 -4.17
CA ASN A 548 -20.08 5.21 -4.13
C ASN A 548 -21.18 5.37 -3.07
N THR A 549 -21.61 4.29 -2.42
CA THR A 549 -22.48 4.37 -1.22
C THR A 549 -21.74 4.82 0.03
N LYS A 550 -20.41 4.88 -0.02
CA LYS A 550 -19.53 5.30 1.07
C LYS A 550 -19.03 6.71 0.88
N THR A 551 -18.47 7.29 1.93
CA THR A 551 -17.98 8.67 1.96
C THR A 551 -16.56 8.74 2.52
N THR A 552 -15.96 9.94 2.47
CA THR A 552 -14.67 10.22 3.13
C THR A 552 -14.73 10.15 4.66
N ASN A 553 -15.91 9.99 5.26
CA ASN A 553 -16.04 9.69 6.69
C ASN A 553 -15.79 8.22 7.00
N ASP A 554 -16.07 7.31 6.06
CA ASP A 554 -15.91 5.87 6.24
C ASP A 554 -14.44 5.46 6.23
N ALA A 555 -13.63 6.14 5.42
CA ALA A 555 -12.23 5.83 5.14
C ALA A 555 -11.53 7.08 4.57
N ALA A 556 -10.20 7.19 4.72
CA ALA A 556 -9.41 8.29 4.19
C ALA A 556 -9.19 8.22 2.67
N TYR A 557 -10.27 7.99 1.91
CA TYR A 557 -10.24 7.70 0.49
C TYR A 557 -11.16 8.65 -0.27
N ALA A 558 -10.63 9.40 -1.24
CA ALA A 558 -11.35 10.48 -1.91
C ALA A 558 -12.27 10.03 -3.04
N ASP A 559 -11.91 8.98 -3.80
CA ASP A 559 -12.67 8.57 -5.00
C ASP A 559 -13.97 7.82 -4.64
N ARG A 560 -14.86 8.45 -3.88
CA ARG A 560 -16.16 7.91 -3.46
C ARG A 560 -17.31 8.39 -4.34
N ASP A 561 -17.03 9.21 -5.33
CA ASP A 561 -18.01 9.77 -6.27
C ASP A 561 -17.62 9.54 -7.75
N SER A 562 -16.60 8.72 -8.02
CA SER A 562 -16.12 8.49 -9.38
C SER A 562 -17.03 7.54 -10.16
N LEU A 563 -17.29 7.83 -11.43
CA LEU A 563 -17.89 6.89 -12.39
C LEU A 563 -16.82 6.09 -13.12
N TRP A 564 -15.77 6.76 -13.59
CA TRP A 564 -14.66 6.12 -14.31
C TRP A 564 -13.34 6.32 -13.60
N VAL A 565 -12.52 5.26 -13.57
CA VAL A 565 -11.12 5.33 -13.16
C VAL A 565 -10.25 4.84 -14.31
N PHE A 566 -9.38 5.73 -14.79
CA PHE A 566 -8.42 5.45 -15.86
C PHE A 566 -7.10 4.96 -15.25
N GLN A 567 -6.50 3.99 -15.92
CA GLN A 567 -5.09 3.65 -15.81
C GLN A 567 -4.46 3.85 -17.17
N ASN A 568 -3.56 4.82 -17.27
CA ASN A 568 -2.85 5.15 -18.50
C ASN A 568 -1.40 4.70 -18.34
N TRP A 569 -0.96 3.76 -19.18
CA TRP A 569 0.35 3.12 -19.06
C TRP A 569 1.13 3.27 -20.34
N GLY A 570 2.38 3.74 -20.24
CA GLY A 570 3.33 3.80 -21.34
C GLY A 570 4.60 3.04 -21.00
N TYR A 571 5.05 2.17 -21.90
CA TYR A 571 6.32 1.46 -21.75
C TYR A 571 7.47 2.42 -22.02
N ALA A 572 8.37 2.59 -21.03
CA ALA A 572 9.50 3.52 -21.14
C ALA A 572 10.66 2.94 -21.98
N SER A 573 10.56 1.67 -22.40
CA SER A 573 11.42 1.07 -23.42
C SER A 573 11.07 1.52 -24.85
N SER A 574 9.91 2.17 -25.03
CA SER A 574 9.40 2.63 -26.33
C SER A 574 9.08 4.12 -26.28
N GLY A 575 9.87 4.96 -26.97
CA GLY A 575 9.62 6.39 -27.08
C GLY A 575 9.66 7.17 -25.76
N ASP A 576 9.14 8.40 -25.78
CA ASP A 576 9.01 9.24 -24.60
C ASP A 576 7.65 8.98 -23.90
N ALA A 577 7.62 7.91 -23.10
CA ALA A 577 6.43 7.51 -22.34
C ALA A 577 5.95 8.60 -21.37
N VAL A 578 6.85 9.41 -20.81
CA VAL A 578 6.49 10.46 -19.85
C VAL A 578 5.71 11.56 -20.53
N SER A 579 6.23 12.12 -21.62
CA SER A 579 5.54 13.17 -22.37
C SER A 579 4.23 12.66 -22.96
N PHE A 580 4.23 11.44 -23.51
CA PHE A 580 3.04 10.85 -24.12
C PHE A 580 1.89 10.67 -23.12
N ILE A 581 2.14 10.03 -21.97
CA ILE A 581 1.07 9.77 -20.99
C ILE A 581 0.62 11.07 -20.30
N ASN A 582 1.52 12.04 -20.09
CA ASN A 582 1.12 13.36 -19.62
C ASN A 582 0.20 14.06 -20.63
N GLY A 583 0.54 14.04 -21.92
CA GLY A 583 -0.31 14.61 -22.97
C GLY A 583 -1.65 13.89 -23.09
N LEU A 584 -1.68 12.57 -22.92
CA LEU A 584 -2.91 11.77 -22.92
C LEU A 584 -3.87 12.20 -21.81
N ASN A 585 -3.37 12.36 -20.58
CA ASN A 585 -4.16 12.89 -19.47
C ASN A 585 -4.64 14.32 -19.75
N ASN A 586 -3.73 15.19 -20.21
CA ASN A 586 -4.03 16.59 -20.48
C ASN A 586 -5.07 16.76 -21.59
N ALA A 587 -5.08 15.91 -22.61
CA ALA A 587 -6.07 15.94 -23.68
C ALA A 587 -7.49 15.77 -23.15
N ILE A 588 -7.70 14.85 -22.18
CA ILE A 588 -8.99 14.66 -21.52
C ILE A 588 -9.31 15.87 -20.62
N ILE A 589 -8.38 16.24 -19.74
CA ILE A 589 -8.61 17.24 -18.68
C ILE A 589 -8.87 18.62 -19.29
N ASN A 590 -8.06 19.05 -20.25
CA ASN A 590 -8.15 20.38 -20.86
C ASN A 590 -9.42 20.54 -21.71
N ALA A 591 -9.96 19.44 -22.24
CA ALA A 591 -11.20 19.45 -23.03
C ALA A 591 -12.47 19.51 -22.15
N GLN A 592 -12.33 19.38 -20.84
CA GLN A 592 -13.44 19.45 -19.87
C GLN A 592 -13.04 20.25 -18.60
N PRO A 593 -12.64 21.52 -18.73
CA PRO A 593 -12.00 22.28 -17.64
C PRO A 593 -12.91 22.53 -16.43
N GLN A 594 -14.24 22.41 -16.59
CA GLN A 594 -15.20 22.54 -15.50
C GLN A 594 -15.29 21.30 -14.59
N THR A 595 -14.65 20.19 -14.97
CA THR A 595 -14.69 18.93 -14.21
C THR A 595 -13.51 18.85 -13.26
N SER A 596 -13.80 18.54 -12.00
CA SER A 596 -12.78 18.32 -10.97
C SER A 596 -12.27 16.88 -11.07
N PHE A 597 -11.39 16.62 -12.03
CA PHE A 597 -10.73 15.34 -12.15
C PHE A 597 -9.82 15.07 -10.95
N GLY A 598 -9.79 13.83 -10.49
CA GLY A 598 -8.84 13.33 -9.50
C GLY A 598 -7.84 12.36 -10.10
N ALA A 599 -7.11 11.66 -9.23
CA ALA A 599 -6.22 10.56 -9.59
C ALA A 599 -6.36 9.44 -8.56
N TYR A 600 -6.09 8.21 -8.98
CA TYR A 600 -6.21 7.03 -8.13
C TYR A 600 -4.85 6.64 -7.55
N LEU A 601 -4.75 6.64 -6.22
CA LEU A 601 -3.50 6.53 -5.47
C LEU A 601 -2.76 5.18 -5.66
N ASN A 602 -3.47 4.07 -5.87
CA ASN A 602 -2.82 2.79 -6.18
C ASN A 602 -2.08 2.81 -7.54
N TYR A 603 -2.39 3.76 -8.42
CA TYR A 603 -1.64 4.04 -9.65
C TYR A 603 -0.80 5.32 -9.48
N VAL A 604 -0.01 5.35 -8.40
CA VAL A 604 0.77 6.52 -7.98
C VAL A 604 1.68 7.03 -9.09
N ASP A 605 1.56 8.31 -9.38
CA ASP A 605 2.37 9.02 -10.36
C ASP A 605 3.51 9.80 -9.67
N ALA A 606 4.74 9.32 -9.87
CA ALA A 606 5.94 9.93 -9.30
C ALA A 606 6.28 11.34 -9.84
N SER A 607 5.65 11.78 -10.93
CA SER A 607 5.91 13.10 -11.53
C SER A 607 5.18 14.24 -10.82
N TYR A 608 4.17 13.94 -10.01
CA TYR A 608 3.49 14.96 -9.24
C TYR A 608 4.36 15.50 -8.10
N SER A 609 4.36 16.83 -7.97
CA SER A 609 4.77 17.48 -6.72
C SER A 609 3.87 17.01 -5.56
N ALA A 610 4.36 17.10 -4.32
CA ALA A 610 3.57 16.76 -3.13
C ALA A 610 2.21 17.49 -3.13
N ALA A 611 2.20 18.80 -3.37
CA ALA A 611 0.97 19.60 -3.42
C ALA A 611 -0.01 19.13 -4.50
N THR A 612 0.49 18.77 -5.70
CA THR A 612 -0.34 18.23 -6.78
C THR A 612 -0.91 16.87 -6.41
N ALA A 613 -0.08 15.97 -5.87
CA ALA A 613 -0.50 14.66 -5.40
C ALA A 613 -1.57 14.78 -4.29
N HIS A 614 -1.36 15.66 -3.31
CA HIS A 614 -2.31 15.89 -2.22
C HIS A 614 -3.67 16.35 -2.73
N LYS A 615 -3.67 17.27 -3.69
CA LYS A 615 -4.91 17.75 -4.31
C LYS A 615 -5.63 16.69 -5.12
N LEU A 616 -4.90 15.91 -5.93
CA LEU A 616 -5.50 14.92 -6.83
C LEU A 616 -5.94 13.63 -6.12
N TYR A 617 -5.21 13.17 -5.10
CA TYR A 617 -5.51 11.92 -4.40
C TYR A 617 -6.44 12.10 -3.21
N TYR A 618 -6.44 13.27 -2.57
CA TYR A 618 -7.22 13.51 -1.35
C TYR A 618 -8.20 14.68 -1.49
N GLY A 619 -7.83 15.72 -2.23
CA GLY A 619 -8.54 17.00 -2.22
C GLY A 619 -8.36 17.75 -0.91
N ASP A 620 -8.70 19.04 -0.91
CA ASP A 620 -8.28 19.98 0.14
C ASP A 620 -8.85 19.61 1.53
N THR A 621 -10.13 19.24 1.61
CA THR A 621 -10.82 18.93 2.88
C THR A 621 -10.28 17.66 3.55
N LEU A 622 -10.16 16.58 2.80
CA LEU A 622 -9.67 15.30 3.32
C LEU A 622 -8.18 15.41 3.68
N TYR A 623 -7.39 16.06 2.82
CA TYR A 623 -5.98 16.30 3.09
C TYR A 623 -5.77 17.10 4.38
N ALA A 624 -6.54 18.17 4.60
CA ALA A 624 -6.43 18.97 5.82
C ALA A 624 -6.67 18.15 7.10
N LYS A 625 -7.66 17.24 7.07
CA LYS A 625 -7.94 16.31 8.17
C LYS A 625 -6.80 15.32 8.39
N LEU A 626 -6.26 14.73 7.31
CA LEU A 626 -5.11 13.83 7.37
C LEU A 626 -3.86 14.54 7.91
N LEU A 627 -3.59 15.76 7.46
CA LEU A 627 -2.45 16.55 7.91
C LEU A 627 -2.54 16.91 9.40
N ALA A 628 -3.74 17.25 9.89
CA ALA A 628 -3.97 17.51 11.30
C ALA A 628 -3.68 16.26 12.16
N LEU A 629 -4.09 15.08 11.70
CA LEU A 629 -3.79 13.82 12.38
C LEU A 629 -2.29 13.47 12.30
N LYS A 630 -1.65 13.67 11.13
CA LYS A 630 -0.23 13.39 10.90
C LYS A 630 0.64 14.14 11.90
N LYS A 631 0.35 15.42 12.14
CA LYS A 631 1.06 16.26 13.12
C LYS A 631 0.95 15.73 14.56
N GLN A 632 -0.10 14.98 14.88
CA GLN A 632 -0.29 14.40 16.21
C GLN A 632 0.46 13.08 16.37
N VAL A 633 0.39 12.21 15.36
CA VAL A 633 0.82 10.81 15.50
C VAL A 633 2.21 10.53 14.91
N ASP A 634 2.71 11.41 14.03
CA ASP A 634 4.05 11.36 13.48
C ASP A 634 4.60 12.79 13.20
N PRO A 635 4.81 13.61 14.24
CA PRO A 635 5.30 14.99 14.10
C PRO A 635 6.72 15.08 13.50
N ALA A 636 7.54 14.03 13.64
CA ALA A 636 8.89 13.97 13.08
C ALA A 636 8.90 13.49 11.61
N SER A 637 7.73 13.16 11.06
CA SER A 637 7.58 12.55 9.73
C SER A 637 8.52 11.36 9.56
N VAL A 638 8.53 10.43 10.52
CA VAL A 638 9.28 9.17 10.45
C VAL A 638 8.82 8.38 9.23
N PHE A 639 7.51 8.24 9.05
CA PHE A 639 6.93 7.67 7.83
C PHE A 639 6.83 8.76 6.77
N TRP A 640 7.69 8.67 5.76
CA TRP A 640 7.78 9.69 4.72
C TRP A 640 8.15 9.07 3.38
N ASN A 641 7.54 9.60 2.32
CA ASN A 641 7.95 9.50 0.93
C ASN A 641 7.62 10.85 0.26
N PRO A 642 8.02 11.10 -1.01
CA PRO A 642 7.83 12.39 -1.67
C PRO A 642 6.37 12.90 -1.78
N GLN A 643 5.37 12.05 -1.57
CA GLN A 643 3.95 12.39 -1.68
C GLN A 643 3.15 12.05 -0.40
N ALA A 644 3.83 11.64 0.67
CA ALA A 644 3.21 11.36 1.96
C ALA A 644 2.49 12.60 2.51
N ILE A 645 1.54 12.39 3.42
CA ILE A 645 0.86 13.48 4.10
C ILE A 645 1.89 14.31 4.89
N GLY A 646 1.93 15.61 4.61
CA GLY A 646 2.89 16.55 5.19
C GLY A 646 4.29 16.56 4.57
N ALA A 647 4.47 15.91 3.41
CA ALA A 647 5.72 15.92 2.64
C ALA A 647 6.06 17.28 2.01
#